data_AF-A0A9W8AXW7-F1
#
_entry.id   AF-A0A9W8AXW7-F1
#
_cell.length_a   1.000
_cell.length_b   1.000
_cell.length_c   1.000
_cell.angle_alpha   90.00
_cell.angle_beta   90.00
_cell.angle_gamma   90.00
#
_symmetry.space_group_name_H-M   'P 1'
#
loop_
_entity.id
_entity.type
_entity.pdbx_description
1 polymer ?
#
loop_
_entity_poly.entity_id
_entity_poly.type
_entity_poly.pdbx_seq_one_letter_code
_entity_poly.pdbx_strand_id
1 'polypeptide(L)'
;MPTKPPPPQRPSTNSNSDLAVQATNDNSIVSKRSAERLGYFQEYQYLEPFIPGRVRRAPLINLAYFGRSLVVDYFASWFLDTSVRTASPQFRLPSTLTNLPKVVVSLGCGFDPSYFRIKSRQLTHPFIYVEIDYPTLVKRKQSLIRQNPSLSQTLASARPQFMDNGDIIAEDYFLIGWDLKNVKGLVERLAECGITPNHEILFVSEVALVYMDTPDADRVIRWAAQFPRAHFVLYEQTCPTDGPNPFSTAMVNHFRKMRAPLNCFVDYPSITDQCQRFQTCHWSRVCVSTLKSFVDQILTLEERRRIFSIEPFDEWEEWDISSSHYMVVFAQSNSASPVAIPPSLPGFIYHEHCITGLGSPKPESPKAGPLAQEYQRFRDAQWSDDTLQCTGLNIPRWGHTATAVASLNSTMVVFGGFGSPDGVSSRSKLTHKRLADPLCITRPDPSPDYKVTVLEGSTSLPCSRMYHTMSAVPGTSSIVLFGGRSGPLTAFNDVYIVDVTTAPEGRQAAWRCVSPGTPVTKPTKGSTNANETCDSATNVELRDDSQPCPRYRHAACVIPGDDPVLVIHGGRNPRQGVLGDMWRWNLATMQWELISLAPQDGCPRNVLPACYSHTMNFEPKTLTLWIIGGLTGLGETLASVYKICTRTWTTKRLDPCLSPDVTSPLRPSLPISDEIHWLARYGHKAYNLPWDPSLILIVGGITSTADTLLRWSTTWTLFDSTSCTFCYLEVPHKETMAMQWLCTGFDAVWLNPQGNQFELALVGGGATCLSFGSVFNQGFPRLIFPTCAP
;
A
#
# COMPACT_ATOMS: atom_id res chain seq x y z
N MET A 1 54.26 -41.87 20.29
CA MET A 1 53.54 -41.65 19.02
C MET A 1 52.48 -40.60 19.25
N PRO A 2 52.43 -39.51 18.47
CA PRO A 2 51.41 -38.47 18.64
C PRO A 2 50.06 -38.93 18.07
N THR A 3 48.99 -38.68 18.81
CA THR A 3 47.61 -39.02 18.47
C THR A 3 47.10 -38.10 17.35
N LYS A 4 46.43 -38.70 16.36
CA LYS A 4 45.85 -38.04 15.19
C LYS A 4 44.85 -36.93 15.61
N PRO A 5 44.81 -35.79 14.92
CA PRO A 5 43.78 -34.77 15.12
C PRO A 5 42.40 -35.31 14.71
N PRO A 6 41.30 -34.79 15.31
CA PRO A 6 39.95 -35.21 14.98
C PRO A 6 39.60 -34.85 13.53
N PRO A 7 38.73 -35.62 12.87
CA PRO A 7 38.37 -35.38 11.49
C PRO A 7 37.56 -34.07 11.36
N PRO A 8 37.69 -33.33 10.24
CA PRO A 8 36.91 -32.14 10.01
C PRO A 8 35.40 -32.47 10.01
N GLN A 9 34.61 -31.65 10.70
CA GLN A 9 33.15 -31.76 10.70
C GLN A 9 32.63 -31.68 9.26
N ARG A 10 31.77 -32.62 8.89
CA ARG A 10 31.09 -32.61 7.59
C ARG A 10 30.25 -31.33 7.45
N PRO A 11 30.19 -30.69 6.26
CA PRO A 11 29.28 -29.57 6.04
C PRO A 11 27.85 -30.00 6.33
N SER A 12 27.13 -29.20 7.12
CA SER A 12 25.70 -29.39 7.33
C SER A 12 24.97 -29.36 5.98
N THR A 13 23.88 -30.11 5.86
CA THR A 13 23.00 -30.15 4.68
C THR A 13 22.34 -28.81 4.34
N ASN A 14 22.67 -27.73 5.06
CA ASN A 14 22.10 -26.37 4.97
C ASN A 14 22.95 -25.36 4.17
N SER A 15 24.15 -25.73 3.69
CA SER A 15 25.07 -24.78 3.02
C SER A 15 24.48 -24.05 1.82
N ASN A 16 23.60 -24.71 1.05
CA ASN A 16 22.92 -24.10 -0.10
C ASN A 16 21.80 -23.11 0.30
N SER A 17 21.19 -23.29 1.47
CA SER A 17 20.17 -22.36 1.99
C SER A 17 20.83 -21.10 2.54
N ASP A 18 21.95 -21.26 3.27
CA ASP A 18 22.69 -20.13 3.83
C ASP A 18 23.26 -19.23 2.72
N LEU A 19 23.74 -19.80 1.61
CA LEU A 19 24.18 -19.05 0.43
C LEU A 19 23.05 -18.26 -0.24
N ALA A 20 21.84 -18.83 -0.29
CA ALA A 20 20.68 -18.15 -0.85
C ALA A 20 20.20 -17.00 0.05
N VAL A 21 20.23 -17.19 1.38
CA VAL A 21 20.00 -16.11 2.35
C VAL A 21 21.04 -15.00 2.15
N GLN A 22 22.32 -15.32 1.99
CA GLN A 22 23.37 -14.33 1.71
C GLN A 22 23.13 -13.56 0.40
N ALA A 23 22.54 -14.18 -0.63
CA ALA A 23 22.20 -13.51 -1.88
C ALA A 23 21.06 -12.47 -1.73
N THR A 24 20.24 -12.55 -0.67
CA THR A 24 19.22 -11.54 -0.40
C THR A 24 19.82 -10.16 -0.10
N ASN A 25 21.03 -10.12 0.45
CA ASN A 25 21.80 -8.88 0.67
C ASN A 25 22.06 -8.13 -0.63
N ASP A 26 22.48 -8.81 -1.70
CA ASP A 26 22.75 -8.15 -2.98
C ASP A 26 21.46 -7.52 -3.56
N ASN A 27 20.30 -8.17 -3.38
CA ASN A 27 19.01 -7.64 -3.84
C ASN A 27 18.55 -6.40 -3.05
N SER A 28 18.76 -6.39 -1.72
CA SER A 28 18.33 -5.30 -0.85
C SER A 28 19.18 -4.04 -1.06
N ILE A 29 20.50 -4.19 -1.14
CA ILE A 29 21.44 -3.07 -1.29
C ILE A 29 21.29 -2.41 -2.66
N VAL A 30 21.02 -3.18 -3.72
CA VAL A 30 20.69 -2.64 -5.04
C VAL A 30 19.46 -1.72 -4.98
N SER A 31 18.47 -2.07 -4.17
CA SER A 31 17.23 -1.29 -4.05
C SER A 31 17.43 -0.02 -3.19
N LYS A 32 18.21 -0.11 -2.10
CA LYS A 32 18.67 1.08 -1.35
C LYS A 32 19.47 2.03 -2.27
N ARG A 33 20.39 1.51 -3.09
CA ARG A 33 21.21 2.31 -4.03
C ARG A 33 20.38 2.98 -5.12
N SER A 34 19.33 2.32 -5.60
CA SER A 34 18.37 2.95 -6.53
C SER A 34 17.72 4.19 -5.91
N ALA A 35 17.22 4.07 -4.67
CA ALA A 35 16.62 5.20 -3.95
C ALA A 35 17.62 6.33 -3.67
N GLU A 36 18.85 6.02 -3.26
CA GLU A 36 19.93 7.01 -3.06
C GLU A 36 20.23 7.81 -4.32
N ARG A 37 20.41 7.14 -5.46
CA ARG A 37 20.75 7.82 -6.71
C ARG A 37 19.66 8.75 -7.23
N LEU A 38 18.41 8.51 -6.83
CA LEU A 38 17.27 9.34 -7.20
C LEU A 38 17.01 10.47 -6.20
N GLY A 39 17.79 10.54 -5.11
CA GLY A 39 17.68 11.61 -4.12
C GLY A 39 16.57 11.36 -3.08
N TYR A 40 16.16 10.11 -2.85
CA TYR A 40 15.22 9.81 -1.76
C TYR A 40 15.81 10.14 -0.38
N PHE A 41 17.13 10.08 -0.23
CA PHE A 41 17.83 10.48 0.99
C PHE A 41 18.44 11.87 0.83
N GLN A 42 18.38 12.68 1.89
CA GLN A 42 18.99 14.01 1.89
C GLN A 42 20.52 13.96 2.09
N GLU A 43 20.99 12.99 2.87
CA GLU A 43 22.41 12.76 3.11
C GLU A 43 22.94 11.60 2.25
N TYR A 44 24.24 11.62 1.96
CA TYR A 44 24.92 10.55 1.24
C TYR A 44 24.87 9.24 2.02
N GLN A 45 24.48 8.14 1.37
CA GLN A 45 24.26 6.85 2.02
C GLN A 45 25.45 5.91 1.90
N TYR A 46 26.52 6.24 1.18
CA TYR A 46 27.70 5.36 1.03
C TYR A 46 27.38 3.99 0.42
N LEU A 47 26.33 3.86 -0.41
CA LEU A 47 25.97 2.58 -1.05
C LEU A 47 26.71 2.33 -2.37
N GLU A 48 27.22 3.39 -3.01
CA GLU A 48 27.98 3.30 -4.27
C GLU A 48 29.16 2.31 -4.24
N PRO A 49 30.02 2.29 -3.19
CA PRO A 49 31.14 1.37 -3.14
C PRO A 49 30.73 -0.10 -3.18
N PHE A 50 29.54 -0.42 -2.66
CA PHE A 50 29.04 -1.79 -2.60
C PHE A 50 28.32 -2.18 -3.90
N ILE A 51 27.66 -1.22 -4.56
CA ILE A 51 26.95 -1.39 -5.84
C ILE A 51 27.29 -0.21 -6.78
N PRO A 52 28.39 -0.30 -7.55
CA PRO A 52 28.84 0.79 -8.42
C PRO A 52 27.94 0.95 -9.67
N GLY A 53 27.20 -0.10 -10.04
CA GLY A 53 26.34 -0.12 -11.22
C GLY A 53 25.16 0.86 -11.14
N ARG A 54 24.73 1.36 -12.30
CA ARG A 54 23.51 2.15 -12.41
C ARG A 54 22.28 1.23 -12.39
N VAL A 55 21.73 0.95 -11.22
CA VAL A 55 20.46 0.21 -11.09
C VAL A 55 19.32 1.17 -10.75
N ARG A 56 18.16 0.97 -11.39
CA ARG A 56 16.91 1.68 -11.11
C ARG A 56 15.81 0.68 -10.81
N ARG A 57 15.04 0.95 -9.75
CA ARG A 57 13.82 0.25 -9.36
C ARG A 57 12.58 1.10 -9.64
N ALA A 58 11.41 0.50 -9.56
CA ALA A 58 10.13 1.22 -9.67
C ALA A 58 9.96 2.20 -8.48
N PRO A 59 9.22 3.32 -8.65
CA PRO A 59 8.99 4.30 -7.60
C PRO A 59 8.48 3.69 -6.29
N LEU A 60 7.56 2.71 -6.35
CA LEU A 60 7.07 1.97 -5.19
C LEU A 60 8.19 1.27 -4.40
N ILE A 61 9.14 0.63 -5.10
CA ILE A 61 10.27 -0.04 -4.46
C ILE A 61 11.22 1.00 -3.85
N ASN A 62 11.51 2.10 -4.55
CA ASN A 62 12.34 3.17 -4.00
C ASN A 62 11.73 3.74 -2.71
N LEU A 63 10.43 4.01 -2.69
CA LEU A 63 9.69 4.47 -1.52
C LEU A 63 9.74 3.46 -0.36
N ALA A 64 9.56 2.16 -0.65
CA ALA A 64 9.66 1.11 0.35
C ALA A 64 11.06 1.00 0.97
N TYR A 65 12.11 1.10 0.15
CA TYR A 65 13.50 1.05 0.64
C TYR A 65 13.95 2.36 1.33
N PHE A 66 13.35 3.49 0.96
CA PHE A 66 13.45 4.72 1.73
C PHE A 66 12.85 4.54 3.12
N GLY A 67 11.59 4.07 3.22
CA GLY A 67 10.93 3.81 4.50
C GLY A 67 11.69 2.80 5.37
N ARG A 68 12.19 1.72 4.76
CA ARG A 68 13.07 0.74 5.41
C ARG A 68 14.32 1.37 6.03
N SER A 69 15.02 2.23 5.28
CA SER A 69 16.25 2.87 5.77
C SER A 69 15.94 3.94 6.83
N LEU A 70 14.80 4.64 6.68
CA LEU A 70 14.31 5.63 7.65
C LEU A 70 14.10 5.02 9.04
N VAL A 71 13.64 3.77 9.14
CA VAL A 71 13.50 3.06 10.43
C VAL A 71 14.85 2.98 11.15
N VAL A 72 15.88 2.45 10.47
CA VAL A 72 17.22 2.29 11.05
C VAL A 72 17.82 3.65 11.41
N ASP A 73 17.71 4.62 10.50
CA ASP A 73 18.22 5.97 10.72
C ASP A 73 17.54 6.68 11.89
N TYR A 74 16.23 6.57 12.01
CA TYR A 74 15.47 7.19 13.10
C TYR A 74 15.93 6.67 14.46
N PHE A 75 15.99 5.35 14.65
CA PHE A 75 16.37 4.78 15.94
C PHE A 75 17.86 4.95 16.25
N ALA A 76 18.73 4.85 15.25
CA ALA A 76 20.16 5.12 15.45
C ALA A 76 20.39 6.59 15.85
N SER A 77 19.69 7.53 15.22
CA SER A 77 19.78 8.96 15.54
C SER A 77 19.20 9.25 16.92
N TRP A 78 18.02 8.72 17.24
CA TRP A 78 17.42 8.83 18.57
C TRP A 78 18.35 8.28 19.67
N PHE A 79 19.00 7.15 19.40
CA PHE A 79 19.89 6.51 20.37
C PHE A 79 21.19 7.30 20.56
N LEU A 80 21.84 7.71 19.47
CA LEU A 80 23.17 8.32 19.52
C LEU A 80 23.15 9.84 19.75
N ASP A 81 22.22 10.57 19.14
CA ASP A 81 22.13 12.03 19.24
C ASP A 81 21.33 12.46 20.48
N THR A 82 22.05 13.00 21.47
CA THR A 82 21.46 13.47 22.72
C THR A 82 20.48 14.64 22.51
N SER A 83 20.65 15.45 21.46
CA SER A 83 19.69 16.52 21.15
C SER A 83 18.33 15.93 20.72
N VAL A 84 18.34 14.93 19.86
CA VAL A 84 17.13 14.19 19.42
C VAL A 84 16.50 13.45 20.60
N ARG A 85 17.32 12.82 21.45
CA ARG A 85 16.84 12.05 22.62
C ARG A 85 16.20 12.93 23.71
N THR A 86 16.67 14.17 23.87
CA THR A 86 16.20 15.12 24.90
C THR A 86 15.14 16.11 24.42
N ALA A 87 14.89 16.18 23.10
CA ALA A 87 13.83 16.99 22.51
C ALA A 87 12.41 16.49 22.86
N SER A 88 12.26 15.28 23.42
CA SER A 88 10.99 14.75 23.91
C SER A 88 10.49 15.54 25.14
N PRO A 89 9.37 16.29 25.05
CA PRO A 89 8.89 17.14 26.14
C PRO A 89 8.40 16.38 27.38
N GLN A 90 8.24 15.07 27.29
CA GLN A 90 7.70 14.23 28.38
C GLN A 90 8.77 13.68 29.34
N PHE A 91 10.06 13.98 29.17
CA PHE A 91 11.07 13.38 30.04
C PHE A 91 12.41 14.12 30.12
N ARG A 92 12.93 14.32 31.34
CA ARG A 92 14.34 14.66 31.56
C ARG A 92 15.11 13.41 31.96
N LEU A 93 16.03 12.96 31.11
CA LEU A 93 17.03 11.97 31.49
C LEU A 93 17.96 12.56 32.57
N PRO A 94 18.24 11.83 33.67
CA PRO A 94 19.30 12.18 34.62
C PRO A 94 20.64 12.33 33.90
N SER A 95 21.44 13.31 34.32
CA SER A 95 22.79 13.59 33.78
C SER A 95 23.75 12.40 33.91
N THR A 96 23.46 11.44 34.80
CA THR A 96 24.23 10.21 34.98
C THR A 96 24.04 9.20 33.83
N LEU A 97 22.96 9.29 33.06
CA LEU A 97 22.64 8.40 31.94
C LEU A 97 22.96 9.00 30.57
N THR A 98 23.21 10.30 30.48
CA THR A 98 23.60 10.97 29.23
C THR A 98 25.06 10.73 28.84
N ASN A 99 25.88 10.23 29.78
CA ASN A 99 27.33 10.05 29.61
C ASN A 99 27.76 8.58 29.48
N LEU A 100 26.83 7.63 29.39
CA LEU A 100 27.20 6.23 29.21
C LEU A 100 27.74 5.99 27.79
N PRO A 101 28.78 5.15 27.64
CA PRO A 101 29.24 4.71 26.32
C PRO A 101 28.11 3.96 25.60
N LYS A 102 27.81 4.41 24.38
CA LYS A 102 26.72 3.88 23.55
C LYS A 102 27.26 2.88 22.53
N VAL A 103 26.57 1.75 22.38
CA VAL A 103 26.94 0.71 21.42
C VAL A 103 25.75 0.43 20.50
N VAL A 104 25.97 0.45 19.19
CA VAL A 104 25.00 -0.05 18.22
C VAL A 104 25.49 -1.42 17.74
N VAL A 105 24.63 -2.43 17.77
CA VAL A 105 24.93 -3.79 17.30
C VAL A 105 23.97 -4.14 16.18
N SER A 106 24.47 -4.14 14.95
CA SER A 106 23.74 -4.52 13.73
C SER A 106 23.87 -6.03 13.49
N LEU A 107 22.76 -6.76 13.65
CA LEU A 107 22.65 -8.21 13.53
C LEU A 107 22.22 -8.57 12.10
N GLY A 108 23.08 -9.28 11.36
CA GLY A 108 22.88 -9.54 9.94
C GLY A 108 23.07 -8.27 9.11
N CYS A 109 24.21 -7.60 9.28
CA CYS A 109 24.43 -6.26 8.74
C CYS A 109 24.47 -6.18 7.21
N GLY A 110 24.73 -7.29 6.51
CA GLY A 110 24.97 -7.31 5.07
C GLY A 110 26.00 -6.24 4.66
N PHE A 111 25.74 -5.53 3.56
CA PHE A 111 26.51 -4.35 3.15
C PHE A 111 25.88 -3.03 3.60
N ASP A 112 25.15 -3.03 4.71
CA ASP A 112 24.63 -1.78 5.25
C ASP A 112 25.79 -0.83 5.60
N PRO A 113 25.73 0.45 5.18
CA PRO A 113 26.80 1.41 5.37
C PRO A 113 26.55 2.39 6.53
N SER A 114 25.60 2.11 7.43
CA SER A 114 25.14 3.05 8.46
C SER A 114 26.26 3.59 9.35
N TYR A 115 27.30 2.79 9.67
CA TYR A 115 28.46 3.29 10.41
C TYR A 115 29.10 4.52 9.73
N PHE A 116 29.39 4.43 8.42
CA PHE A 116 30.05 5.51 7.68
C PHE A 116 29.18 6.77 7.64
N ARG A 117 27.86 6.59 7.45
CA ARG A 117 26.87 7.67 7.50
C ARG A 117 26.87 8.36 8.86
N ILE A 118 26.70 7.60 9.93
CA ILE A 118 26.67 8.10 11.31
C ILE A 118 27.99 8.78 11.69
N LYS A 119 29.13 8.18 11.36
CA LYS A 119 30.47 8.74 11.61
C LYS A 119 30.66 10.09 10.95
N SER A 120 30.10 10.29 9.75
CA SER A 120 30.18 11.55 9.01
C SER A 120 29.37 12.70 9.62
N ARG A 121 28.39 12.41 10.49
CA ARG A 121 27.56 13.43 11.19
C ARG A 121 28.29 14.13 12.33
N GLN A 122 29.51 13.71 12.69
CA GLN A 122 30.34 14.31 13.75
C GLN A 122 29.60 14.49 15.08
N LEU A 123 28.94 13.42 15.54
CA LEU A 123 28.18 13.42 16.79
C LEU A 123 29.06 13.80 17.99
N THR A 124 28.45 14.48 18.96
CA THR A 124 29.16 15.00 20.15
C THR A 124 29.51 13.92 21.17
N HIS A 125 28.80 12.79 21.18
CA HIS A 125 29.03 11.68 22.10
C HIS A 125 29.77 10.53 21.41
N PRO A 126 30.80 9.94 22.06
CA PRO A 126 31.48 8.77 21.53
C PRO A 126 30.54 7.56 21.51
N PHE A 127 30.68 6.73 20.49
CA PHE A 127 29.92 5.51 20.30
C PHE A 127 30.80 4.39 19.77
N ILE A 128 30.35 3.15 19.92
CA ILE A 128 30.93 1.96 19.28
C ILE A 128 29.87 1.39 18.34
N TYR A 129 30.28 1.01 17.13
CA TYR A 129 29.40 0.38 16.16
C TYR A 129 29.89 -1.02 15.81
N VAL A 130 29.05 -2.02 16.03
CA VAL A 130 29.36 -3.43 15.79
C VAL A 130 28.44 -3.97 14.72
N GLU A 131 29.04 -4.60 13.72
CA GLU A 131 28.35 -5.26 12.62
C GLU A 131 28.67 -6.74 12.62
N ILE A 132 27.64 -7.58 12.59
CA ILE A 132 27.77 -9.03 12.63
C ILE A 132 27.06 -9.62 11.42
N ASP A 133 27.74 -10.48 10.66
CA ASP A 133 27.15 -11.28 9.60
C ASP A 133 27.97 -12.55 9.38
N TYR A 134 27.54 -13.44 8.48
CA TYR A 134 28.28 -14.64 8.13
C TYR A 134 29.71 -14.30 7.70
N PRO A 135 30.71 -15.12 8.09
CA PRO A 135 32.13 -14.88 7.77
C PRO A 135 32.41 -14.63 6.28
N THR A 136 31.65 -15.27 5.39
CA THR A 136 31.75 -15.09 3.93
C THR A 136 31.33 -13.69 3.47
N LEU A 137 30.22 -13.15 4.00
CA LEU A 137 29.76 -11.80 3.70
C LEU A 137 30.69 -10.75 4.32
N VAL A 138 31.14 -10.97 5.56
CA VAL A 138 32.08 -10.09 6.25
C VAL A 138 33.40 -9.95 5.48
N LYS A 139 33.99 -11.06 5.02
CA LYS A 139 35.18 -11.02 4.15
C LYS A 139 34.97 -10.18 2.90
N ARG A 140 33.81 -10.30 2.25
CA ARG A 140 33.46 -9.51 1.07
C ARG A 140 33.30 -8.02 1.40
N LYS A 141 32.59 -7.69 2.49
CA LYS A 141 32.42 -6.31 2.96
C LYS A 141 33.76 -5.67 3.34
N GLN A 142 34.60 -6.38 4.08
CA GLN A 142 35.96 -5.94 4.44
C GLN A 142 36.78 -5.58 3.21
N SER A 143 36.77 -6.46 2.19
CA SER A 143 37.48 -6.22 0.94
C SER A 143 37.01 -4.95 0.24
N LEU A 144 35.69 -4.72 0.18
CA LEU A 144 35.09 -3.51 -0.42
C LEU A 144 35.45 -2.24 0.38
N ILE A 145 35.38 -2.29 1.71
CA ILE A 145 35.78 -1.18 2.59
C ILE A 145 37.25 -0.82 2.39
N ARG A 146 38.13 -1.83 2.34
CA ARG A 146 39.58 -1.64 2.17
C ARG A 146 39.93 -1.06 0.80
N GLN A 147 39.24 -1.48 -0.26
CA GLN A 147 39.52 -1.05 -1.64
C GLN A 147 38.95 0.33 -1.97
N ASN A 148 37.90 0.77 -1.27
CA ASN A 148 37.27 2.06 -1.56
C ASN A 148 37.94 3.21 -0.78
N PRO A 149 38.46 4.25 -1.46
CA PRO A 149 39.13 5.36 -0.78
C PRO A 149 38.25 6.11 0.21
N SER A 150 36.97 6.36 -0.13
CA SER A 150 36.05 7.09 0.73
C SER A 150 35.74 6.33 2.02
N LEU A 151 35.49 5.02 1.95
CA LEU A 151 35.23 4.19 3.13
C LEU A 151 36.48 4.03 4.00
N SER A 152 37.61 3.70 3.37
CA SER A 152 38.88 3.50 4.08
C SER A 152 39.36 4.79 4.78
N GLN A 153 39.18 5.96 4.16
CA GLN A 153 39.56 7.24 4.75
C GLN A 153 38.69 7.61 5.96
N THR A 154 37.37 7.40 5.88
CA THR A 154 36.46 7.62 7.01
C THR A 154 36.85 6.74 8.20
N LEU A 155 37.12 5.45 7.93
CA LEU A 155 37.50 4.47 8.94
C LEU A 155 38.91 4.70 9.51
N ALA A 156 39.85 5.29 8.75
CA ALA A 156 41.23 5.49 9.19
C ALA A 156 41.35 6.26 10.52
N SER A 157 40.40 7.18 10.79
CA SER A 157 40.31 7.92 12.05
C SER A 157 40.13 7.02 13.28
N ALA A 158 39.57 5.82 13.10
CA ALA A 158 39.35 4.82 14.14
C ALA A 158 40.48 3.78 14.24
N ARG A 159 41.60 3.97 13.52
CA ARG A 159 42.78 3.07 13.53
C ARG A 159 42.44 1.59 13.29
N PRO A 160 41.90 1.25 12.12
CA PRO A 160 41.40 -0.11 11.86
C PRO A 160 42.54 -1.13 11.69
N GLN A 161 42.32 -2.30 12.25
CA GLN A 161 43.07 -3.52 12.00
C GLN A 161 42.20 -4.46 11.16
N PHE A 162 42.72 -4.90 10.03
CA PHE A 162 42.02 -5.79 9.13
C PHE A 162 42.59 -7.20 9.26
N MET A 163 41.77 -8.12 9.75
CA MET A 163 42.17 -9.48 10.09
C MET A 163 42.00 -10.44 8.89
N ASP A 164 42.81 -11.50 8.83
CA ASP A 164 42.77 -12.50 7.75
C ASP A 164 41.45 -13.29 7.69
N ASN A 165 40.74 -13.38 8.82
CA ASN A 165 39.44 -14.02 8.90
C ASN A 165 38.29 -13.16 8.32
N GLY A 166 38.58 -11.92 7.91
CA GLY A 166 37.61 -10.96 7.37
C GLY A 166 37.17 -9.89 8.36
N ASP A 167 37.51 -10.02 9.64
CA ASP A 167 37.08 -9.06 10.66
C ASP A 167 37.79 -7.71 10.51
N ILE A 168 37.11 -6.64 10.94
CA ILE A 168 37.73 -5.33 11.14
C ILE A 168 37.61 -5.00 12.61
N ILE A 169 38.73 -4.65 13.24
CA ILE A 169 38.80 -4.22 14.63
C ILE A 169 39.34 -2.79 14.65
N ALA A 170 38.53 -1.83 15.04
CA ALA A 170 38.89 -0.42 15.16
C ALA A 170 38.48 0.13 16.54
N GLU A 171 38.88 1.36 16.87
CA GLU A 171 38.57 1.99 18.17
C GLU A 171 37.06 2.16 18.39
N ASP A 172 36.30 2.48 17.34
CA ASP A 172 34.84 2.72 17.39
C ASP A 172 34.02 1.87 16.40
N TYR A 173 34.65 0.93 15.70
CA TYR A 173 33.99 0.08 14.71
C TYR A 173 34.51 -1.35 14.73
N PHE A 174 33.58 -2.31 14.75
CA PHE A 174 33.87 -3.74 14.70
C PHE A 174 33.03 -4.38 13.61
N LEU A 175 33.67 -5.05 12.65
CA LEU A 175 33.01 -5.93 11.68
C LEU A 175 33.40 -7.37 12.01
N ILE A 176 32.42 -8.21 12.35
CA ILE A 176 32.66 -9.54 12.93
C ILE A 176 31.95 -10.62 12.10
N GLY A 177 32.74 -11.54 11.54
CA GLY A 177 32.24 -12.74 10.87
C GLY A 177 31.76 -13.78 11.88
N TRP A 178 30.45 -13.91 12.06
CA TRP A 178 29.86 -14.84 13.03
C TRP A 178 28.50 -15.39 12.59
N ASP A 179 28.22 -16.65 12.94
CA ASP A 179 26.88 -17.23 12.80
C ASP A 179 26.05 -16.92 14.05
N LEU A 180 24.99 -16.13 13.89
CA LEU A 180 24.09 -15.71 14.97
C LEU A 180 23.43 -16.90 15.70
N LYS A 181 23.36 -18.09 15.10
CA LYS A 181 22.86 -19.31 15.76
C LYS A 181 23.72 -19.71 16.96
N ASN A 182 25.02 -19.38 16.95
CA ASN A 182 25.95 -19.64 18.03
C ASN A 182 26.05 -18.44 19.00
N VAL A 183 24.99 -18.25 19.77
CA VAL A 183 24.86 -17.16 20.76
C VAL A 183 25.95 -17.21 21.83
N LYS A 184 26.35 -18.40 22.30
CA LYS A 184 27.35 -18.53 23.38
C LYS A 184 28.68 -17.89 22.98
N GLY A 185 29.19 -18.24 21.81
CA GLY A 185 30.44 -17.64 21.33
C GLY A 185 30.27 -16.17 20.91
N LEU A 186 29.06 -15.75 20.51
CA LEU A 186 28.79 -14.33 20.24
C LEU A 186 28.99 -13.47 21.50
N VAL A 187 28.60 -13.97 22.68
CA VAL A 187 28.83 -13.28 23.96
C VAL A 187 30.32 -13.06 24.21
N GLU A 188 31.12 -14.11 24.00
CA GLU A 188 32.57 -14.08 24.18
C GLU A 188 33.21 -13.07 23.21
N ARG A 189 32.81 -13.08 21.93
CA ARG A 189 33.30 -12.14 20.90
C ARG A 189 32.97 -10.68 21.21
N LEU A 190 31.79 -10.38 21.73
CA LEU A 190 31.45 -9.00 22.11
C LEU A 190 32.23 -8.54 23.35
N ALA A 191 32.48 -9.43 24.30
CA ALA A 191 33.35 -9.13 25.44
C ALA A 191 34.80 -8.84 24.99
N GLU A 192 35.31 -9.58 24.00
CA GLU A 192 36.61 -9.29 23.36
C GLU A 192 36.67 -7.92 22.69
N CYS A 193 35.53 -7.41 22.20
CA CYS A 193 35.40 -6.05 21.67
C CYS A 193 35.24 -4.97 22.78
N GLY A 194 35.36 -5.35 24.06
CA GLY A 194 35.21 -4.44 25.19
C GLY A 194 33.75 -4.10 25.54
N ILE A 195 32.78 -4.81 24.98
CA ILE A 195 31.36 -4.55 25.22
C ILE A 195 30.95 -5.29 26.48
N THR A 196 30.47 -4.52 27.45
CA THR A 196 30.13 -5.00 28.80
C THR A 196 28.71 -4.58 29.19
N PRO A 197 28.11 -5.19 30.23
CA PRO A 197 26.83 -4.76 30.79
C PRO A 197 26.79 -3.30 31.30
N ASN A 198 27.91 -2.57 31.31
CA ASN A 198 27.99 -1.14 31.65
C ASN A 198 27.66 -0.21 30.49
N HIS A 199 27.52 -0.73 29.27
CA HIS A 199 27.14 0.06 28.10
C HIS A 199 25.63 0.29 28.05
N GLU A 200 25.21 1.31 27.30
CA GLU A 200 23.87 1.36 26.73
C GLU A 200 23.95 0.74 25.32
N ILE A 201 23.04 -0.17 24.97
CA ILE A 201 23.14 -0.92 23.71
C ILE A 201 21.85 -0.82 22.91
N LEU A 202 21.97 -0.50 21.62
CA LEU A 202 20.91 -0.63 20.64
C LEU A 202 21.21 -1.80 19.70
N PHE A 203 20.43 -2.86 19.78
CA PHE A 203 20.44 -3.95 18.81
C PHE A 203 19.53 -3.60 17.63
N VAL A 204 19.99 -3.83 16.41
CA VAL A 204 19.22 -3.60 15.18
C VAL A 204 19.23 -4.90 14.37
N SER A 205 18.06 -5.37 13.96
CA SER A 205 17.88 -6.45 12.99
C SER A 205 16.95 -5.98 11.87
N GLU A 206 17.50 -5.82 10.67
CA GLU A 206 16.81 -5.29 9.50
C GLU A 206 16.62 -6.37 8.44
N VAL A 207 15.52 -7.14 8.53
CA VAL A 207 15.22 -8.30 7.67
C VAL A 207 16.35 -9.32 7.70
N ALA A 208 16.69 -9.79 8.89
CA ALA A 208 17.81 -10.72 9.11
C ALA A 208 17.37 -11.95 9.92
N LEU A 209 16.84 -11.75 11.13
CA LEU A 209 16.39 -12.84 11.99
C LEU A 209 15.23 -13.63 11.38
N VAL A 210 14.41 -13.01 10.54
CA VAL A 210 13.28 -13.66 9.84
C VAL A 210 13.69 -14.93 9.06
N TYR A 211 14.92 -15.01 8.58
CA TYR A 211 15.44 -16.16 7.82
C TYR A 211 15.91 -17.32 8.70
N MET A 212 16.15 -17.09 9.99
CA MET A 212 16.63 -18.12 10.92
C MET A 212 15.47 -19.02 11.36
N ASP A 213 15.80 -20.26 11.73
CA ASP A 213 14.85 -21.11 12.45
C ASP A 213 14.39 -20.39 13.71
N THR A 214 13.08 -20.40 13.97
CA THR A 214 12.46 -19.60 15.03
C THR A 214 13.12 -19.78 16.40
N PRO A 215 13.44 -21.00 16.87
CA PRO A 215 14.13 -21.18 18.15
C PRO A 215 15.52 -20.55 18.21
N ASP A 216 16.21 -20.42 17.07
CA ASP A 216 17.54 -19.82 16.99
C ASP A 216 17.44 -18.28 17.08
N ALA A 217 16.51 -17.68 16.34
CA ALA A 217 16.25 -16.25 16.41
C ALA A 217 15.80 -15.83 17.82
N ASP A 218 14.93 -16.62 18.46
CA ASP A 218 14.48 -16.35 19.83
C ASP A 218 15.61 -16.42 20.85
N ARG A 219 16.60 -17.30 20.65
CA ARG A 219 17.80 -17.32 21.50
C ARG A 219 18.60 -16.03 21.37
N VAL A 220 18.71 -15.47 20.16
CA VAL A 220 19.37 -14.16 19.95
C VAL A 220 18.61 -13.04 20.66
N ILE A 221 17.29 -12.96 20.46
CA ILE A 221 16.44 -11.93 21.09
C ILE A 221 16.48 -12.03 22.63
N ARG A 222 16.41 -13.25 23.18
CA ARG A 222 16.47 -13.51 24.62
C ARG A 222 17.85 -13.18 25.22
N TRP A 223 18.92 -13.45 24.48
CA TRP A 223 20.27 -13.08 24.90
C TRP A 223 20.46 -11.56 24.95
N ALA A 224 20.00 -10.83 23.94
CA ALA A 224 20.09 -9.37 23.91
C ALA A 224 19.37 -8.71 25.10
N ALA A 225 18.29 -9.33 25.62
CA ALA A 225 17.56 -8.85 26.80
C ALA A 225 18.38 -8.92 28.12
N GLN A 226 19.48 -9.67 28.15
CA GLN A 226 20.31 -9.83 29.37
C GLN A 226 21.09 -8.56 29.72
N PHE A 227 21.23 -7.62 28.78
CA PHE A 227 21.90 -6.35 29.00
C PHE A 227 20.97 -5.38 29.75
N PRO A 228 21.41 -4.79 30.89
CA PRO A 228 20.54 -3.97 31.75
C PRO A 228 19.93 -2.73 31.07
N ARG A 229 20.63 -2.15 30.08
CA ARG A 229 20.20 -0.95 29.36
C ARG A 229 20.26 -1.22 27.86
N ALA A 230 19.42 -2.15 27.42
CA ALA A 230 19.34 -2.55 26.03
C ALA A 230 18.02 -2.09 25.39
N HIS A 231 18.14 -1.77 24.11
CA HIS A 231 17.03 -1.53 23.20
C HIS A 231 17.17 -2.48 22.02
N PHE A 232 16.04 -2.89 21.45
CA PHE A 232 16.01 -3.74 20.25
C PHE A 232 15.09 -3.13 19.21
N VAL A 233 15.61 -2.96 17.99
CA VAL A 233 14.84 -2.57 16.82
C VAL A 233 14.81 -3.72 15.84
N LEU A 234 13.60 -4.20 15.53
CA LEU A 234 13.37 -5.22 14.51
C LEU A 234 12.56 -4.61 13.38
N TYR A 235 13.04 -4.72 12.14
CA TYR A 235 12.27 -4.39 10.94
C TYR A 235 12.14 -5.63 10.06
N GLU A 236 10.95 -6.25 10.01
CA GLU A 236 10.69 -7.52 9.32
C GLU A 236 9.25 -7.57 8.79
N GLN A 237 8.90 -8.65 8.08
CA GLN A 237 7.57 -8.85 7.50
C GLN A 237 6.50 -9.14 8.58
N THR A 238 5.25 -8.74 8.30
CA THR A 238 4.06 -9.05 9.10
C THR A 238 2.85 -9.31 8.19
N CYS A 239 1.80 -9.91 8.74
CA CYS A 239 0.49 -10.07 8.16
C CYS A 239 -0.50 -9.24 9.00
N PRO A 240 -1.00 -8.10 8.48
CA PRO A 240 -1.88 -7.21 9.22
C PRO A 240 -3.33 -7.69 9.30
N THR A 241 -3.65 -8.84 8.67
CA THR A 241 -4.98 -9.46 8.65
C THR A 241 -5.02 -10.71 9.54
N ASP A 242 -6.23 -11.12 9.95
CA ASP A 242 -6.45 -12.30 10.83
C ASP A 242 -5.96 -13.64 10.23
N GLY A 243 -5.58 -13.65 8.96
CA GLY A 243 -4.92 -14.77 8.29
C GLY A 243 -4.17 -14.31 7.03
N PRO A 244 -3.49 -15.24 6.32
CA PRO A 244 -2.83 -14.98 5.05
C PRO A 244 -3.76 -14.32 4.03
N ASN A 245 -3.24 -13.38 3.27
CA ASN A 245 -3.96 -12.72 2.19
C ASN A 245 -3.13 -12.88 0.89
N PRO A 246 -3.62 -12.42 -0.26
CA PRO A 246 -2.92 -12.68 -1.52
C PRO A 246 -1.53 -12.03 -1.59
N PHE A 247 -1.33 -10.89 -0.91
CA PHE A 247 -0.02 -10.26 -0.82
C PHE A 247 0.95 -11.08 0.03
N SER A 248 0.56 -11.46 1.26
CA SER A 248 1.44 -12.25 2.13
C SER A 248 1.74 -13.62 1.55
N THR A 249 0.78 -14.22 0.83
CA THR A 249 0.99 -15.45 0.05
C THR A 249 2.03 -15.27 -1.06
N ALA A 250 1.94 -14.20 -1.84
CA ALA A 250 2.92 -13.90 -2.89
C ALA A 250 4.31 -13.65 -2.32
N MET A 251 4.39 -12.87 -1.24
CA MET A 251 5.63 -12.57 -0.51
C MET A 251 6.31 -13.84 0.01
N VAL A 252 5.60 -14.70 0.75
CA VAL A 252 6.15 -15.96 1.27
C VAL A 252 6.61 -16.88 0.13
N ASN A 253 5.81 -17.00 -0.93
CA ASN A 253 6.16 -17.83 -2.08
C ASN A 253 7.38 -17.31 -2.84
N HIS A 254 7.56 -15.99 -2.92
CA HIS A 254 8.75 -15.37 -3.51
C HIS A 254 10.02 -15.78 -2.75
N PHE A 255 10.01 -15.63 -1.43
CA PHE A 255 11.15 -16.01 -0.58
C PHE A 255 11.44 -17.51 -0.58
N ARG A 256 10.41 -18.37 -0.63
CA ARG A 256 10.58 -19.82 -0.85
C ARG A 256 11.25 -20.13 -2.19
N LYS A 257 10.83 -19.47 -3.29
CA LYS A 257 11.46 -19.65 -4.62
C LYS A 257 12.91 -19.19 -4.65
N MET A 258 13.24 -18.15 -3.90
CA MET A 258 14.62 -17.68 -3.72
C MET A 258 15.46 -18.59 -2.81
N ARG A 259 14.88 -19.66 -2.23
CA ARG A 259 15.51 -20.53 -1.23
C ARG A 259 15.96 -19.79 0.04
N ALA A 260 15.26 -18.72 0.39
CA ALA A 260 15.46 -17.95 1.63
C ALA A 260 14.10 -17.79 2.34
N PRO A 261 13.49 -18.88 2.84
CA PRO A 261 12.15 -18.84 3.42
C PRO A 261 12.09 -17.93 4.65
N LEU A 262 10.93 -17.28 4.85
CA LEU A 262 10.64 -16.45 6.01
C LEU A 262 10.20 -17.36 7.18
N ASN A 263 11.16 -17.98 7.86
CA ASN A 263 10.91 -18.99 8.89
C ASN A 263 10.18 -18.42 10.10
N CYS A 264 10.68 -17.32 10.69
CA CYS A 264 10.01 -16.70 11.86
C CYS A 264 8.62 -16.16 11.53
N PHE A 265 8.35 -15.78 10.28
CA PHE A 265 7.04 -15.29 9.85
C PHE A 265 5.95 -16.37 9.94
N VAL A 266 6.31 -17.65 9.80
CA VAL A 266 5.35 -18.76 9.90
C VAL A 266 4.82 -18.89 11.32
N ASP A 267 5.70 -18.75 12.32
CA ASP A 267 5.35 -18.90 13.73
C ASP A 267 4.85 -17.59 14.36
N TYR A 268 5.32 -16.44 13.86
CA TYR A 268 4.98 -15.11 14.36
C TYR A 268 4.52 -14.17 13.22
N PRO A 269 3.37 -14.47 12.58
CA PRO A 269 2.91 -13.74 11.40
C PRO A 269 2.40 -12.33 11.72
N SER A 270 1.84 -12.08 12.90
CA SER A 270 1.17 -10.81 13.22
C SER A 270 1.99 -9.91 14.15
N ILE A 271 1.59 -8.64 14.23
CA ILE A 271 2.12 -7.67 15.19
C ILE A 271 1.91 -8.15 16.64
N THR A 272 0.77 -8.76 16.94
CA THR A 272 0.45 -9.30 18.26
C THR A 272 1.40 -10.44 18.63
N ASP A 273 1.67 -11.34 17.69
CA ASP A 273 2.60 -12.46 17.91
C ASP A 273 4.01 -11.96 18.24
N GLN A 274 4.46 -10.90 17.56
CA GLN A 274 5.78 -10.32 17.78
C GLN A 274 5.88 -9.59 19.11
N CYS A 275 4.80 -8.91 19.52
CA CYS A 275 4.74 -8.36 20.87
C CYS A 275 4.90 -9.46 21.93
N GLN A 276 4.12 -10.55 21.82
CA GLN A 276 4.19 -11.69 22.73
C GLN A 276 5.55 -12.40 22.69
N ARG A 277 6.16 -12.51 21.50
CA ARG A 277 7.50 -13.08 21.30
C ARG A 277 8.55 -12.34 22.11
N PHE A 278 8.61 -11.01 22.00
CA PHE A 278 9.59 -10.21 22.73
C PHE A 278 9.35 -10.25 24.24
N GLN A 279 8.09 -10.20 24.69
CA GLN A 279 7.74 -10.37 26.12
C GLN A 279 8.21 -11.74 26.66
N THR A 280 7.97 -12.81 25.91
CA THR A 280 8.44 -14.17 26.25
C THR A 280 9.97 -14.29 26.21
N CYS A 281 10.64 -13.44 25.44
CA CYS A 281 12.09 -13.29 25.43
C CYS A 281 12.61 -12.30 26.50
N HIS A 282 11.80 -11.98 27.51
CA HIS A 282 12.14 -11.15 28.68
C HIS A 282 12.37 -9.67 28.39
N TRP A 283 11.82 -9.15 27.29
CA TRP A 283 11.75 -7.71 27.07
C TRP A 283 10.57 -7.11 27.83
N SER A 284 10.83 -6.06 28.59
CA SER A 284 9.88 -5.50 29.56
C SER A 284 8.83 -4.61 28.92
N ARG A 285 9.25 -3.88 27.88
CA ARG A 285 8.42 -2.97 27.11
C ARG A 285 8.62 -3.27 25.66
N VAL A 286 7.52 -3.44 24.96
CA VAL A 286 7.51 -3.75 23.53
C VAL A 286 6.46 -2.86 22.89
N CYS A 287 6.87 -2.17 21.84
CA CYS A 287 5.99 -1.41 20.99
C CYS A 287 6.16 -1.91 19.57
N VAL A 288 5.04 -2.05 18.86
CA VAL A 288 5.05 -2.52 17.49
C VAL A 288 4.17 -1.59 16.65
N SER A 289 4.60 -1.35 15.41
CA SER A 289 3.86 -0.58 14.41
C SER A 289 4.08 -1.18 13.03
N THR A 290 3.17 -0.94 12.08
CA THR A 290 3.46 -1.23 10.66
C THR A 290 4.45 -0.20 10.11
N LEU A 291 5.15 -0.51 9.01
CA LEU A 291 5.97 0.48 8.32
C LEU A 291 5.11 1.64 7.82
N LYS A 292 3.87 1.37 7.38
CA LYS A 292 2.93 2.41 6.96
C LYS A 292 2.70 3.45 8.06
N SER A 293 2.26 2.97 9.22
CA SER A 293 1.99 3.81 10.39
C SER A 293 3.25 4.55 10.85
N PHE A 294 4.40 3.86 10.88
CA PHE A 294 5.69 4.47 11.21
C PHE A 294 6.04 5.63 10.28
N VAL A 295 6.01 5.41 8.96
CA VAL A 295 6.38 6.43 7.96
C VAL A 295 5.43 7.62 8.00
N ASP A 296 4.13 7.38 8.13
CA ASP A 296 3.13 8.47 8.17
C ASP A 296 3.28 9.39 9.38
N GLN A 297 3.80 8.88 10.50
CA GLN A 297 4.02 9.64 11.72
C GLN A 297 5.36 10.39 11.72
N ILE A 298 6.40 9.78 11.15
CA ILE A 298 7.76 10.34 11.18
C ILE A 298 7.97 11.42 10.11
N LEU A 299 7.36 11.26 8.94
CA LEU A 299 7.58 12.20 7.86
C LEU A 299 6.86 13.52 8.11
N THR A 300 7.63 14.60 8.11
CA THR A 300 7.07 15.96 8.07
C THR A 300 6.34 16.19 6.75
N LEU A 301 5.41 17.15 6.76
CA LEU A 301 4.71 17.57 5.54
C LEU A 301 5.67 18.01 4.42
N GLU A 302 6.76 18.68 4.79
CA GLU A 302 7.81 19.11 3.88
C GLU A 302 8.53 17.92 3.25
N GLU A 303 8.96 16.95 4.07
CA GLU A 303 9.67 15.78 3.58
C GLU A 303 8.77 14.89 2.72
N ARG A 304 7.49 14.76 3.09
CA ARG A 304 6.47 14.07 2.29
C ARG A 304 6.33 14.73 0.91
N ARG A 305 6.24 16.07 0.85
CA ARG A 305 6.19 16.82 -0.42
C ARG A 305 7.45 16.60 -1.26
N ARG A 306 8.62 16.63 -0.62
CA ARG A 306 9.90 16.39 -1.30
C ARG A 306 9.93 14.99 -1.92
N ILE A 307 9.64 13.94 -1.15
CA ILE A 307 9.67 12.55 -1.62
C ILE A 307 8.74 12.33 -2.81
N PHE A 308 7.49 12.81 -2.73
CA PHE A 308 6.53 12.63 -3.82
C PHE A 308 6.75 13.56 -5.02
N SER A 309 7.71 14.49 -4.94
CA SER A 309 8.18 15.29 -6.08
C SER A 309 9.33 14.65 -6.88
N ILE A 310 10.00 13.63 -6.32
CA ILE A 310 11.18 12.99 -6.92
C ILE A 310 10.81 12.22 -8.21
N GLU A 311 9.74 11.45 -8.16
CA GLU A 311 9.26 10.62 -9.28
C GLU A 311 7.72 10.64 -9.34
N PRO A 312 7.11 10.54 -10.54
CA PRO A 312 5.67 10.34 -10.67
C PRO A 312 5.23 9.06 -9.94
N PHE A 313 4.37 9.22 -8.95
CA PHE A 313 3.90 8.12 -8.11
C PHE A 313 2.37 7.99 -8.15
N ASP A 314 1.85 6.81 -8.49
CA ASP A 314 0.40 6.55 -8.55
C ASP A 314 -0.04 5.13 -8.09
N GLU A 315 0.87 4.44 -7.39
CA GLU A 315 0.71 3.08 -6.88
C GLU A 315 0.34 3.09 -5.38
N TRP A 316 -0.56 3.99 -4.97
CA TRP A 316 -0.92 4.21 -3.56
C TRP A 316 -1.49 2.97 -2.88
N GLU A 317 -2.41 2.26 -3.54
CA GLU A 317 -2.96 1.02 -3.00
C GLU A 317 -1.86 -0.02 -2.75
N GLU A 318 -0.87 -0.09 -3.63
CA GLU A 318 0.26 -1.01 -3.47
C GLU A 318 1.23 -0.55 -2.39
N TRP A 319 1.44 0.75 -2.21
CA TRP A 319 2.24 1.29 -1.11
C TRP A 319 1.62 0.93 0.23
N ASP A 320 0.34 1.19 0.40
CA ASP A 320 -0.37 0.93 1.66
C ASP A 320 -0.39 -0.57 1.96
N ILE A 321 -0.71 -1.43 0.98
CA ILE A 321 -0.61 -2.88 1.14
C ILE A 321 0.81 -3.30 1.51
N SER A 322 1.82 -2.86 0.74
CA SER A 322 3.19 -3.34 0.94
C SER A 322 3.75 -2.88 2.28
N SER A 323 3.57 -1.62 2.64
CA SER A 323 4.08 -1.05 3.89
C SER A 323 3.32 -1.52 5.13
N SER A 324 2.07 -1.96 5.01
CA SER A 324 1.37 -2.63 6.12
C SER A 324 1.81 -4.08 6.34
N HIS A 325 2.49 -4.70 5.37
CA HIS A 325 3.07 -6.05 5.49
C HIS A 325 4.53 -6.06 5.97
N TYR A 326 5.03 -4.91 6.42
CA TYR A 326 6.27 -4.80 7.16
C TYR A 326 5.96 -4.13 8.50
N MET A 327 6.70 -4.50 9.53
CA MET A 327 6.55 -3.96 10.87
C MET A 327 7.87 -3.46 11.42
N VAL A 328 7.74 -2.64 12.44
CA VAL A 328 8.82 -2.10 13.25
C VAL A 328 8.51 -2.49 14.70
N VAL A 329 9.40 -3.26 15.32
CA VAL A 329 9.37 -3.51 16.77
C VAL A 329 10.43 -2.64 17.42
N PHE A 330 10.05 -1.98 18.52
CA PHE A 330 10.97 -1.37 19.46
C PHE A 330 10.77 -2.03 20.83
N ALA A 331 11.82 -2.56 21.42
CA ALA A 331 11.76 -3.20 22.74
C ALA A 331 12.84 -2.66 23.68
N GLN A 332 12.54 -2.64 24.99
CA GLN A 332 13.43 -2.14 26.05
C GLN A 332 13.54 -3.14 27.22
N SER A 333 14.74 -3.30 27.78
CA SER A 333 14.99 -4.18 28.95
C SER A 333 14.66 -3.53 30.30
N ASN A 334 14.39 -4.37 31.33
CA ASN A 334 13.80 -4.01 32.64
C ASN A 334 14.60 -3.00 33.49
N SER A 335 15.92 -2.88 33.33
CA SER A 335 16.78 -2.17 34.30
C SER A 335 17.06 -0.71 33.94
N ALA A 336 16.47 -0.20 32.87
CA ALA A 336 16.64 1.17 32.42
C ALA A 336 15.63 2.10 33.13
N SER A 337 15.99 2.54 34.34
CA SER A 337 15.34 3.70 34.96
C SER A 337 16.26 4.93 34.84
N PRO A 338 15.78 6.08 34.32
CA PRO A 338 14.41 6.34 33.92
C PRO A 338 14.32 6.28 32.37
N VAL A 339 13.26 5.61 31.92
CA VAL A 339 12.59 5.59 30.61
C VAL A 339 13.14 6.53 29.52
N ALA A 340 14.11 6.08 28.71
CA ALA A 340 14.35 6.69 27.41
C ALA A 340 13.44 6.02 26.38
N ILE A 341 12.27 6.59 26.13
CA ILE A 341 11.43 6.21 24.98
C ILE A 341 11.73 7.22 23.86
N PRO A 342 11.79 6.80 22.59
CA PRO A 342 11.62 7.70 21.46
C PRO A 342 10.45 8.67 21.71
N PRO A 343 10.48 9.92 21.22
CA PRO A 343 9.31 10.80 21.32
C PRO A 343 8.08 10.00 20.90
N SER A 344 7.03 10.03 21.75
CA SER A 344 5.85 9.18 21.63
C SER A 344 5.33 9.19 20.20
N LEU A 345 5.63 8.15 19.43
CA LEU A 345 5.16 8.00 18.06
C LEU A 345 3.66 7.66 18.12
N PRO A 346 2.76 8.58 17.71
CA PRO A 346 1.32 8.39 17.88
C PRO A 346 0.83 7.26 16.98
N GLY A 347 0.74 6.03 17.50
CA GLY A 347 0.40 4.80 16.76
C GLY A 347 1.42 3.66 16.93
N PHE A 348 2.42 3.84 17.78
CA PHE A 348 3.04 2.72 18.49
C PHE A 348 2.02 2.18 19.49
N ILE A 349 1.57 0.94 19.30
CA ILE A 349 0.69 0.31 20.28
C ILE A 349 1.57 -0.06 21.48
N TYR A 350 1.44 0.70 22.57
CA TYR A 350 2.03 0.34 23.86
C TYR A 350 1.23 -0.80 24.46
N HIS A 351 1.74 -2.02 24.32
CA HIS A 351 1.19 -3.18 25.02
C HIS A 351 1.83 -3.29 26.41
N GLU A 352 1.61 -2.30 27.30
CA GLU A 352 1.97 -2.45 28.73
C GLU A 352 1.07 -3.48 29.43
N HIS A 353 -0.06 -3.84 28.82
CA HIS A 353 -0.85 -5.03 29.17
C HIS A 353 -1.28 -5.76 27.91
N CYS A 354 -1.19 -7.10 27.92
CA CYS A 354 -1.90 -7.94 26.98
C CYS A 354 -3.38 -7.57 27.04
N ILE A 355 -3.85 -6.74 26.12
CA ILE A 355 -5.27 -6.70 25.80
C ILE A 355 -5.49 -7.93 24.93
N THR A 356 -5.69 -9.06 25.59
CA THR A 356 -6.48 -10.15 25.03
C THR A 356 -7.81 -9.55 24.59
N GLY A 357 -8.03 -9.36 23.29
CA GLY A 357 -9.37 -9.13 22.76
C GLY A 357 -9.84 -7.69 22.56
N LEU A 358 -8.99 -6.76 22.07
CA LEU A 358 -9.52 -5.73 21.17
C LEU A 358 -9.67 -6.38 19.79
N GLY A 359 -10.65 -7.29 19.67
CA GLY A 359 -11.29 -7.43 18.38
C GLY A 359 -11.79 -6.03 18.02
N SER A 360 -11.52 -5.55 16.80
CA SER A 360 -12.23 -4.37 16.28
C SER A 360 -13.70 -4.55 16.66
N PRO A 361 -14.35 -3.57 17.31
CA PRO A 361 -15.73 -3.73 17.74
C PRO A 361 -16.51 -4.34 16.59
N LYS A 362 -17.09 -5.54 16.82
CA LYS A 362 -17.96 -6.14 15.82
C LYS A 362 -18.98 -5.06 15.50
N PRO A 363 -19.15 -4.67 14.23
CA PRO A 363 -20.13 -3.66 13.88
C PRO A 363 -21.46 -4.02 14.53
N GLU A 364 -22.02 -3.12 15.34
CA GLU A 364 -23.35 -3.37 15.88
C GLU A 364 -24.32 -3.45 14.70
N SER A 365 -25.08 -4.54 14.64
CA SER A 365 -26.12 -4.70 13.64
C SER A 365 -27.16 -3.58 13.81
N PRO A 366 -27.57 -2.88 12.74
CA PRO A 366 -28.62 -1.88 12.83
C PRO A 366 -29.91 -2.49 13.39
N LYS A 367 -30.48 -1.85 14.42
CA LYS A 367 -31.62 -2.40 15.18
C LYS A 367 -32.98 -2.15 14.52
N ALA A 368 -33.10 -1.13 13.66
CA ALA A 368 -34.33 -0.76 12.97
C ALA A 368 -34.04 0.08 11.72
N GLY A 369 -35.07 0.29 10.87
CA GLY A 369 -35.00 1.14 9.69
C GLY A 369 -34.51 0.44 8.42
N PRO A 370 -34.35 1.18 7.31
CA PRO A 370 -33.96 0.61 6.00
C PRO A 370 -32.64 -0.16 6.05
N LEU A 371 -31.66 0.34 6.81
CA LEU A 371 -30.37 -0.33 6.99
C LEU A 371 -30.49 -1.69 7.67
N ALA A 372 -31.44 -1.89 8.60
CA ALA A 372 -31.65 -3.18 9.27
C ALA A 372 -32.21 -4.24 8.33
N GLN A 373 -33.17 -3.86 7.48
CA GLN A 373 -33.74 -4.75 6.47
C GLN A 373 -32.68 -5.19 5.45
N GLU A 374 -31.90 -4.23 4.94
CA GLU A 374 -30.87 -4.54 3.95
C GLU A 374 -29.67 -5.27 4.57
N TYR A 375 -29.30 -4.98 5.82
CA TYR A 375 -28.31 -5.79 6.55
C TYR A 375 -28.71 -7.28 6.55
N GLN A 376 -29.98 -7.59 6.83
CA GLN A 376 -30.47 -8.96 6.80
C GLN A 376 -30.44 -9.54 5.38
N ARG A 377 -30.83 -8.77 4.36
CA ARG A 377 -30.79 -9.21 2.96
C ARG A 377 -29.37 -9.59 2.51
N PHE A 378 -28.34 -8.81 2.89
CA PHE A 378 -26.94 -9.13 2.59
C PHE A 378 -26.45 -10.36 3.33
N ARG A 379 -26.92 -10.56 4.57
CA ARG A 379 -26.63 -11.77 5.35
C ARG A 379 -27.24 -13.02 4.74
N ASP A 380 -28.43 -12.90 4.15
CA ASP A 380 -29.18 -13.99 3.52
C ASP A 380 -28.76 -14.24 2.05
N ALA A 381 -27.93 -13.35 1.48
CA ALA A 381 -27.40 -13.54 0.14
C ALA A 381 -26.49 -14.77 0.07
N GLN A 382 -26.30 -15.32 -1.13
CA GLN A 382 -25.52 -16.54 -1.34
C GLN A 382 -24.48 -16.35 -2.42
N TRP A 383 -23.25 -16.78 -2.14
CA TRP A 383 -22.22 -16.84 -3.18
C TRP A 383 -22.55 -17.96 -4.15
N SER A 384 -22.51 -17.66 -5.45
CA SER A 384 -22.67 -18.64 -6.52
C SER A 384 -21.71 -19.83 -6.34
N ASP A 385 -22.17 -21.06 -6.55
CA ASP A 385 -21.37 -22.27 -6.35
C ASP A 385 -20.16 -22.36 -7.31
N ASP A 386 -20.28 -21.74 -8.48
CA ASP A 386 -19.26 -21.70 -9.54
C ASP A 386 -18.10 -20.72 -9.30
N THR A 387 -18.16 -19.94 -8.22
CA THR A 387 -17.26 -18.82 -7.85
C THR A 387 -15.76 -19.12 -8.00
N LEU A 388 -15.33 -20.38 -7.91
CA LEU A 388 -13.92 -20.81 -7.97
C LEU A 388 -13.62 -21.94 -8.95
N GLN A 389 -14.64 -22.56 -9.55
CA GLN A 389 -14.49 -23.73 -10.44
C GLN A 389 -14.56 -23.36 -11.92
N CYS A 390 -15.08 -22.17 -12.27
CA CYS A 390 -15.09 -21.67 -13.65
C CYS A 390 -13.70 -21.14 -14.07
N THR A 391 -12.78 -22.06 -14.35
CA THR A 391 -11.47 -21.76 -14.96
C THR A 391 -11.56 -20.96 -16.28
N GLY A 392 -12.73 -20.93 -16.93
CA GLY A 392 -13.00 -20.19 -18.17
C GLY A 392 -13.47 -18.72 -18.01
N LEU A 393 -13.75 -18.23 -16.79
CA LEU A 393 -14.26 -16.86 -16.54
C LEU A 393 -13.24 -15.98 -15.79
N ASN A 394 -11.96 -16.30 -15.91
CA ASN A 394 -10.91 -15.55 -15.25
C ASN A 394 -10.61 -14.25 -16.01
N ILE A 395 -10.62 -13.12 -15.29
CA ILE A 395 -10.35 -11.79 -15.86
C ILE A 395 -9.12 -11.19 -15.16
N PRO A 396 -7.90 -11.67 -15.48
CA PRO A 396 -6.68 -11.31 -14.75
C PRO A 396 -6.20 -9.91 -15.16
N ARG A 397 -6.90 -8.89 -14.69
CA ARG A 397 -6.58 -7.49 -14.91
C ARG A 397 -7.02 -6.63 -13.72
N TRP A 398 -6.32 -5.52 -13.49
CA TRP A 398 -6.73 -4.48 -12.54
C TRP A 398 -6.66 -3.08 -13.17
N GLY A 399 -7.34 -2.12 -12.56
CA GLY A 399 -7.47 -0.76 -13.08
C GLY A 399 -8.29 -0.69 -14.38
N HIS A 400 -9.11 -1.70 -14.64
CA HIS A 400 -10.13 -1.71 -15.69
C HIS A 400 -11.41 -1.06 -15.17
N THR A 401 -12.40 -0.91 -16.05
CA THR A 401 -13.78 -0.65 -15.64
C THR A 401 -14.68 -1.76 -16.17
N ALA A 402 -15.65 -2.16 -15.35
CA ALA A 402 -16.73 -3.05 -15.73
C ALA A 402 -18.06 -2.32 -15.56
N THR A 403 -18.95 -2.41 -16.56
CA THR A 403 -20.20 -1.65 -16.55
C THR A 403 -21.33 -2.50 -17.14
N ALA A 404 -22.44 -2.60 -16.41
CA ALA A 404 -23.65 -3.25 -16.92
C ALA A 404 -24.20 -2.48 -18.14
N VAL A 405 -24.77 -3.20 -19.10
CA VAL A 405 -25.51 -2.58 -20.19
C VAL A 405 -26.96 -2.39 -19.73
N ALA A 406 -27.40 -1.13 -19.64
CA ALA A 406 -28.65 -0.78 -18.95
C ALA A 406 -29.90 -1.47 -19.54
N SER A 407 -29.96 -1.64 -20.86
CA SER A 407 -31.07 -2.34 -21.53
C SER A 407 -30.96 -3.87 -21.53
N LEU A 408 -29.84 -4.45 -21.08
CA LEU A 408 -29.56 -5.88 -21.15
C LEU A 408 -29.24 -6.47 -19.77
N ASN A 409 -30.26 -6.97 -19.08
CA ASN A 409 -30.25 -7.45 -17.69
C ASN A 409 -29.10 -8.39 -17.27
N SER A 410 -28.55 -9.15 -18.22
CA SER A 410 -27.54 -10.20 -17.99
C SER A 410 -26.18 -9.88 -18.62
N THR A 411 -25.90 -8.60 -18.87
CA THR A 411 -24.76 -8.18 -19.71
C THR A 411 -23.92 -7.11 -19.05
N MET A 412 -22.60 -7.27 -19.14
CA MET A 412 -21.65 -6.18 -18.88
C MET A 412 -20.55 -6.11 -19.93
N VAL A 413 -19.92 -4.94 -20.01
CA VAL A 413 -18.70 -4.70 -20.77
C VAL A 413 -17.55 -4.43 -19.82
N VAL A 414 -16.40 -5.04 -20.08
CA VAL A 414 -15.14 -4.80 -19.38
C VAL A 414 -14.13 -4.23 -20.37
N PHE A 415 -13.49 -3.12 -20.03
CA PHE A 415 -12.50 -2.49 -20.91
C PHE A 415 -11.23 -2.07 -20.18
N GLY A 416 -10.12 -2.16 -20.90
CA GLY A 416 -8.81 -1.70 -20.45
C GLY A 416 -8.24 -2.47 -19.25
N GLY A 417 -7.45 -1.77 -18.44
CA GLY A 417 -6.72 -2.30 -17.30
C GLY A 417 -5.29 -2.72 -17.61
N PHE A 418 -4.60 -3.23 -16.60
CA PHE A 418 -3.27 -3.85 -16.70
C PHE A 418 -3.40 -5.33 -16.35
N GLY A 419 -2.92 -6.21 -17.22
CA GLY A 419 -3.12 -7.65 -17.06
C GLY A 419 -2.47 -8.49 -18.14
N SER A 420 -2.88 -9.75 -18.23
CA SER A 420 -2.44 -10.68 -19.27
C SER A 420 -3.40 -10.65 -20.47
N PRO A 421 -2.91 -10.49 -21.72
CA PRO A 421 -3.76 -10.56 -22.91
C PRO A 421 -4.31 -11.96 -23.19
N ASP A 422 -3.57 -13.02 -22.82
CA ASP A 422 -3.83 -14.40 -23.27
C ASP A 422 -4.59 -15.23 -22.23
N GLY A 423 -5.45 -14.59 -21.42
CA GLY A 423 -6.32 -15.21 -20.40
C GLY A 423 -5.96 -16.65 -19.99
N VAL A 424 -5.25 -16.82 -18.86
CA VAL A 424 -4.93 -18.13 -18.23
C VAL A 424 -4.31 -19.21 -19.15
N SER A 425 -3.62 -18.86 -20.24
CA SER A 425 -2.81 -19.86 -20.96
C SER A 425 -1.38 -19.97 -20.39
N SER A 426 -1.19 -21.03 -19.60
CA SER A 426 0.02 -21.85 -19.40
C SER A 426 1.41 -21.24 -19.69
N ARG A 427 2.25 -21.20 -18.64
CA ARG A 427 3.72 -21.41 -18.62
C ARG A 427 4.64 -20.57 -19.53
N SER A 428 4.14 -19.68 -20.38
CA SER A 428 4.99 -18.70 -21.07
C SER A 428 5.29 -17.52 -20.15
N LYS A 429 6.43 -16.83 -20.34
CA LYS A 429 6.82 -15.66 -19.54
C LYS A 429 5.70 -14.61 -19.62
N LEU A 430 4.85 -14.53 -18.60
CA LEU A 430 3.72 -13.59 -18.51
C LEU A 430 4.23 -12.16 -18.67
N THR A 431 4.11 -11.60 -19.88
CA THR A 431 4.32 -10.17 -20.10
C THR A 431 3.01 -9.46 -19.84
N HIS A 432 2.82 -8.98 -18.62
CA HIS A 432 1.68 -8.13 -18.29
C HIS A 432 1.79 -6.80 -19.06
N LYS A 433 0.67 -6.33 -19.61
CA LYS A 433 0.62 -5.07 -20.37
C LYS A 433 -0.68 -4.32 -20.11
N ARG A 434 -0.71 -3.06 -20.52
CA ARG A 434 -1.97 -2.31 -20.62
C ARG A 434 -2.81 -2.92 -21.74
N LEU A 435 -4.08 -3.11 -21.44
CA LEU A 435 -5.03 -3.80 -22.29
C LEU A 435 -5.96 -2.80 -22.98
N ALA A 436 -6.49 -3.20 -24.14
CA ALA A 436 -7.46 -2.46 -24.94
C ALA A 436 -8.59 -3.38 -25.42
N ASP A 437 -8.60 -4.65 -25.01
CA ASP A 437 -9.58 -5.62 -25.45
C ASP A 437 -10.93 -5.35 -24.77
N PRO A 438 -11.99 -5.08 -25.55
CA PRO A 438 -13.33 -4.93 -25.02
C PRO A 438 -13.94 -6.33 -24.80
N LEU A 439 -14.07 -6.74 -23.54
CA LEU A 439 -14.76 -7.99 -23.21
C LEU A 439 -16.24 -7.72 -22.97
N CYS A 440 -17.10 -8.55 -23.53
CA CYS A 440 -18.50 -8.64 -23.16
C CYS A 440 -18.75 -9.93 -22.39
N ILE A 441 -19.27 -9.79 -21.18
CA ILE A 441 -19.65 -10.90 -20.32
C ILE A 441 -21.16 -10.98 -20.32
N THR A 442 -21.67 -12.15 -20.72
CA THR A 442 -23.11 -12.36 -20.88
C THR A 442 -23.55 -13.68 -20.32
N ARG A 443 -24.72 -13.71 -19.69
CA ARG A 443 -25.44 -14.95 -19.41
C ARG A 443 -26.57 -15.10 -20.43
N PRO A 444 -26.41 -15.96 -21.45
CA PRO A 444 -27.47 -16.22 -22.42
C PRO A 444 -28.56 -17.06 -21.77
N ASP A 445 -29.83 -16.72 -21.97
CA ASP A 445 -30.97 -17.54 -21.57
C ASP A 445 -31.05 -18.80 -22.47
N PRO A 446 -31.20 -20.04 -21.93
CA PRO A 446 -31.42 -20.45 -20.53
C PRO A 446 -30.17 -20.92 -19.78
N SER A 447 -28.98 -20.57 -20.26
CA SER A 447 -27.73 -21.00 -19.64
C SER A 447 -27.56 -20.42 -18.23
N PRO A 448 -27.15 -21.24 -17.25
CA PRO A 448 -26.78 -20.74 -15.92
C PRO A 448 -25.44 -20.01 -15.93
N ASP A 449 -24.62 -20.20 -16.98
CA ASP A 449 -23.23 -19.79 -17.01
C ASP A 449 -23.04 -18.47 -17.78
N TYR A 450 -22.14 -17.64 -17.26
CA TYR A 450 -21.66 -16.49 -18.00
C TYR A 450 -20.62 -16.91 -19.05
N LYS A 451 -20.61 -16.23 -20.19
CA LYS A 451 -19.64 -16.40 -21.25
C LYS A 451 -18.91 -15.09 -21.50
N VAL A 452 -17.60 -15.17 -21.66
CA VAL A 452 -16.76 -14.05 -22.08
C VAL A 452 -16.62 -14.10 -23.59
N THR A 453 -16.88 -12.98 -24.24
CA THR A 453 -16.65 -12.77 -25.68
C THR A 453 -15.84 -11.50 -25.87
N VAL A 454 -14.95 -11.48 -26.85
CA VAL A 454 -14.31 -10.24 -27.28
C VAL A 454 -15.28 -9.54 -28.22
N LEU A 455 -15.54 -8.25 -28.00
CA LEU A 455 -16.39 -7.47 -28.90
C LEU A 455 -15.60 -7.16 -30.18
N GLU A 456 -15.94 -7.85 -31.26
CA GLU A 456 -15.38 -7.66 -32.61
C GLU A 456 -16.11 -6.52 -33.36
N GLY A 457 -15.45 -5.93 -34.38
CA GLY A 457 -16.12 -5.05 -35.35
C GLY A 457 -15.93 -3.52 -35.20
N SER A 458 -14.97 -3.05 -34.42
CA SER A 458 -14.75 -1.61 -34.25
C SER A 458 -13.66 -1.01 -35.14
N THR A 459 -14.01 0.00 -35.94
CA THR A 459 -13.06 0.85 -36.69
C THR A 459 -12.42 1.95 -35.83
N SER A 460 -12.92 2.22 -34.61
CA SER A 460 -12.41 3.29 -33.72
C SER A 460 -12.33 2.88 -32.24
N LEU A 461 -11.57 1.82 -31.95
CA LEU A 461 -11.38 1.32 -30.58
C LEU A 461 -10.49 2.27 -29.76
N PRO A 462 -10.80 2.55 -28.48
CA PRO A 462 -9.90 3.32 -27.63
C PRO A 462 -8.56 2.61 -27.45
N CYS A 463 -7.48 3.39 -27.33
CA CYS A 463 -6.15 2.83 -27.06
C CYS A 463 -6.06 2.17 -25.67
N SER A 464 -5.04 1.33 -25.48
CA SER A 464 -4.84 0.61 -24.22
C SER A 464 -4.64 1.57 -23.05
N ARG A 465 -5.41 1.37 -21.98
CA ARG A 465 -5.49 2.34 -20.87
C ARG A 465 -5.97 1.69 -19.58
N MET A 466 -5.72 2.37 -18.46
CA MET A 466 -6.22 2.00 -17.13
C MET A 466 -6.74 3.22 -16.38
N TYR A 467 -7.56 3.01 -15.35
CA TYR A 467 -8.17 4.04 -14.50
C TYR A 467 -8.94 5.13 -15.28
N HIS A 468 -9.59 4.72 -16.36
CA HIS A 468 -10.65 5.48 -17.03
C HIS A 468 -11.97 5.25 -16.29
N THR A 469 -13.03 5.92 -16.72
CA THR A 469 -14.39 5.61 -16.27
C THR A 469 -15.23 5.11 -17.44
N MET A 470 -16.18 4.23 -17.14
CA MET A 470 -17.26 3.82 -18.03
C MET A 470 -18.59 4.00 -17.29
N SER A 471 -19.60 4.53 -17.94
CA SER A 471 -20.91 4.76 -17.35
C SER A 471 -22.01 4.36 -18.32
N ALA A 472 -22.95 3.54 -17.85
CA ALA A 472 -24.10 3.12 -18.64
C ALA A 472 -24.99 4.33 -18.93
N VAL A 473 -25.50 4.42 -20.16
CA VAL A 473 -26.51 5.41 -20.53
C VAL A 473 -27.88 4.81 -20.23
N PRO A 474 -28.64 5.34 -19.23
CA PRO A 474 -29.89 4.73 -18.78
C PRO A 474 -30.88 4.50 -19.91
N GLY A 475 -31.55 3.34 -19.89
CA GLY A 475 -32.55 2.97 -20.90
C GLY A 475 -32.00 2.56 -22.28
N THR A 476 -30.68 2.52 -22.47
CA THR A 476 -30.05 2.20 -23.76
C THR A 476 -29.05 1.04 -23.65
N SER A 477 -28.58 0.57 -24.81
CA SER A 477 -27.45 -0.36 -24.95
C SER A 477 -26.09 0.34 -24.96
N SER A 478 -26.05 1.66 -24.72
CA SER A 478 -24.85 2.48 -24.84
C SER A 478 -24.11 2.64 -23.52
N ILE A 479 -22.77 2.68 -23.60
CA ILE A 479 -21.88 3.02 -22.50
C ILE A 479 -20.93 4.13 -22.95
N VAL A 480 -20.75 5.15 -22.13
CA VAL A 480 -19.78 6.22 -22.37
C VAL A 480 -18.49 5.95 -21.61
N LEU A 481 -17.34 6.12 -22.28
CA LEU A 481 -16.00 6.01 -21.71
C LEU A 481 -15.32 7.38 -21.72
N PHE A 482 -14.65 7.73 -20.62
CA PHE A 482 -13.85 8.95 -20.55
C PHE A 482 -12.48 8.73 -19.87
N GLY A 483 -11.45 9.32 -20.48
CA GLY A 483 -10.12 9.50 -19.91
C GLY A 483 -9.32 8.22 -19.68
N GLY A 484 -8.57 8.18 -18.58
CA GLY A 484 -7.65 7.10 -18.21
C GLY A 484 -6.20 7.40 -18.60
N ARG A 485 -5.31 6.40 -18.43
CA ARG A 485 -3.89 6.58 -18.73
C ARG A 485 -3.20 5.42 -19.48
N SER A 486 -2.37 5.87 -20.41
CA SER A 486 -1.26 5.28 -21.15
C SER A 486 -0.03 4.83 -20.39
N GLY A 487 0.28 5.57 -19.32
CA GLY A 487 1.58 5.61 -18.67
C GLY A 487 1.54 6.62 -17.53
N PRO A 488 2.55 6.66 -16.64
CA PRO A 488 2.58 7.65 -15.55
C PRO A 488 2.51 9.11 -16.04
N LEU A 489 3.01 9.37 -17.25
CA LEU A 489 3.05 10.69 -17.87
C LEU A 489 2.09 10.85 -19.06
N THR A 490 1.22 9.87 -19.30
CA THR A 490 0.35 9.85 -20.49
C THR A 490 -1.07 9.57 -20.06
N ALA A 491 -1.86 10.63 -19.87
CA ALA A 491 -3.29 10.55 -19.59
C ALA A 491 -4.10 10.91 -20.85
N PHE A 492 -5.40 10.63 -20.83
CA PHE A 492 -6.32 10.93 -21.91
C PHE A 492 -7.51 11.76 -21.43
N ASN A 493 -8.14 12.50 -22.35
CA ASN A 493 -9.42 13.21 -22.21
C ASN A 493 -10.34 12.97 -23.42
N ASP A 494 -10.09 11.89 -24.17
CA ASP A 494 -10.97 11.45 -25.24
C ASP A 494 -12.27 10.86 -24.68
N VAL A 495 -13.36 11.02 -25.44
CA VAL A 495 -14.68 10.47 -25.14
C VAL A 495 -15.05 9.44 -26.19
N TYR A 496 -15.44 8.25 -25.76
CA TYR A 496 -15.99 7.21 -26.63
C TYR A 496 -17.38 6.81 -26.17
N ILE A 497 -18.20 6.42 -27.14
CA ILE A 497 -19.46 5.74 -26.87
C ILE A 497 -19.37 4.37 -27.55
N VAL A 498 -19.73 3.33 -26.81
CA VAL A 498 -19.92 1.98 -27.34
C VAL A 498 -21.38 1.62 -27.27
N ASP A 499 -21.96 1.25 -28.42
CA ASP A 499 -23.31 0.68 -28.49
C ASP A 499 -23.20 -0.85 -28.60
N VAL A 500 -23.81 -1.56 -27.65
CA VAL A 500 -23.76 -3.02 -27.57
C VAL A 500 -25.05 -3.60 -28.14
N THR A 501 -25.01 -4.02 -29.41
CA THR A 501 -26.17 -4.58 -30.10
C THR A 501 -26.14 -6.11 -30.11
N THR A 502 -27.33 -6.73 -30.09
CA THR A 502 -27.50 -8.16 -30.30
C THR A 502 -27.83 -8.43 -31.77
N ALA A 503 -26.83 -8.80 -32.59
CA ALA A 503 -27.10 -9.27 -33.95
C ALA A 503 -27.50 -10.78 -33.91
N PRO A 504 -28.17 -11.30 -34.95
CA PRO A 504 -28.61 -12.71 -35.00
C PRO A 504 -27.48 -13.75 -34.91
N GLU A 505 -26.22 -13.34 -35.14
CA GLU A 505 -25.04 -14.23 -35.19
C GLU A 505 -23.98 -13.94 -34.09
N GLY A 506 -24.27 -13.03 -33.15
CA GLY A 506 -23.33 -12.66 -32.08
C GLY A 506 -23.52 -11.23 -31.60
N ARG A 507 -22.90 -10.87 -30.47
CA ARG A 507 -22.93 -9.49 -29.95
C ARG A 507 -21.91 -8.63 -30.69
N GLN A 508 -22.38 -7.60 -31.38
CA GLN A 508 -21.54 -6.63 -32.07
C GLN A 508 -21.50 -5.33 -31.28
N ALA A 509 -20.32 -4.70 -31.21
CA ALA A 509 -20.17 -3.40 -30.57
C ALA A 509 -19.61 -2.37 -31.53
N ALA A 510 -20.31 -1.23 -31.63
CA ALA A 510 -19.87 -0.10 -32.42
C ALA A 510 -19.25 0.94 -31.50
N TRP A 511 -17.91 0.98 -31.42
CA TRP A 511 -17.19 2.05 -30.75
C TRP A 511 -17.11 3.28 -31.66
N ARG A 512 -17.42 4.44 -31.11
CA ARG A 512 -17.31 5.74 -31.76
C ARG A 512 -16.55 6.71 -30.86
N CYS A 513 -15.46 7.26 -31.36
CA CYS A 513 -14.85 8.45 -30.74
C CYS A 513 -15.74 9.67 -31.02
N VAL A 514 -16.29 10.28 -29.96
CA VAL A 514 -17.19 11.44 -30.08
C VAL A 514 -16.50 12.76 -29.68
N SER A 515 -15.38 12.67 -28.96
CA SER A 515 -14.48 13.79 -28.70
C SER A 515 -13.05 13.27 -28.75
N PRO A 516 -12.25 13.59 -29.79
CA PRO A 516 -10.85 13.22 -29.80
C PRO A 516 -10.12 13.96 -28.66
N GLY A 517 -9.25 13.25 -27.97
CA GLY A 517 -8.45 13.84 -26.89
C GLY A 517 -7.35 14.75 -27.43
N THR A 518 -6.79 15.56 -26.53
CA THR A 518 -5.63 16.41 -26.86
C THR A 518 -4.46 15.53 -27.30
N PRO A 519 -3.75 15.85 -28.41
CA PRO A 519 -2.64 15.05 -28.88
C PRO A 519 -1.57 14.88 -27.81
N VAL A 520 -1.23 13.63 -27.48
CA VAL A 520 -0.10 13.35 -26.60
C VAL A 520 1.19 13.66 -27.36
N THR A 521 1.84 14.79 -27.06
CA THR A 521 3.19 15.06 -27.57
C THR A 521 4.13 14.01 -26.98
N LYS A 522 4.54 13.02 -27.77
CA LYS A 522 5.58 12.07 -27.35
C LYS A 522 6.87 12.86 -27.09
N PRO A 523 7.57 12.66 -25.97
CA PRO A 523 8.93 13.17 -25.83
C PRO A 523 9.76 12.59 -26.98
N THR A 524 10.42 13.44 -27.75
CA THR A 524 11.34 13.03 -28.81
C THR A 524 12.41 12.11 -28.24
N LYS A 525 12.50 10.87 -28.76
CA LYS A 525 13.61 9.96 -28.47
C LYS A 525 14.88 10.54 -29.07
N GLY A 526 15.62 11.31 -28.28
CA GLY A 526 16.90 11.87 -28.72
C GLY A 526 17.57 12.69 -27.64
N SER A 527 18.17 12.01 -26.66
CA SER A 527 19.40 12.44 -25.94
C SER A 527 19.65 11.46 -24.80
N THR A 528 20.56 10.51 -25.01
CA THR A 528 21.19 9.76 -23.92
C THR A 528 22.22 10.65 -23.26
N ASN A 529 21.79 11.60 -22.42
CA ASN A 529 22.64 12.25 -21.43
C ASN A 529 21.81 12.53 -20.18
N ALA A 530 21.84 11.57 -19.25
CA ALA A 530 21.34 11.75 -17.90
C ALA A 530 22.37 12.57 -17.10
N ASN A 531 22.26 13.90 -17.19
CA ASN A 531 22.82 14.89 -16.27
C ASN A 531 22.38 16.29 -16.72
N GLU A 532 21.08 16.59 -16.63
CA GLU A 532 20.62 17.98 -16.60
C GLU A 532 19.66 18.13 -15.43
N THR A 533 20.07 19.00 -14.51
CA THR A 533 19.30 19.54 -13.40
C THR A 533 17.98 20.10 -13.93
N CYS A 534 16.89 19.86 -13.19
CA CYS A 534 15.57 20.39 -13.50
C CYS A 534 15.56 21.90 -13.25
N ASP A 535 16.13 22.67 -14.17
CA ASP A 535 15.90 24.11 -14.25
C ASP A 535 14.61 24.34 -15.03
N SER A 536 13.61 24.83 -14.29
CA SER A 536 12.57 25.78 -14.72
C SER A 536 12.33 25.93 -16.24
N ALA A 537 11.69 24.93 -16.87
CA ALA A 537 11.03 25.12 -18.16
C ALA A 537 9.51 24.90 -17.98
N THR A 538 8.82 26.00 -17.71
CA THR A 538 7.37 26.13 -17.69
C THR A 538 6.78 25.86 -19.08
N ASN A 539 6.54 24.60 -19.42
CA ASN A 539 5.49 24.25 -20.38
C ASN A 539 4.17 24.18 -19.61
N VAL A 540 3.64 25.36 -19.24
CA VAL A 540 2.25 25.51 -18.82
C VAL A 540 1.42 25.29 -20.08
N GLU A 541 0.90 24.07 -20.27
CA GLU A 541 -0.19 23.86 -21.22
C GLU A 541 -1.28 24.87 -20.85
N LEU A 542 -1.58 25.80 -21.78
CA LEU A 542 -2.64 26.78 -21.64
C LEU A 542 -3.93 26.03 -21.24
N ARG A 543 -4.57 26.48 -20.17
CA ARG A 543 -5.83 25.92 -19.70
C ARG A 543 -6.86 26.07 -20.81
N ASP A 544 -7.24 24.95 -21.41
CA ASP A 544 -8.33 24.89 -22.38
C ASP A 544 -9.64 24.86 -21.59
N ASP A 545 -10.32 26.01 -21.51
CA ASP A 545 -11.60 26.12 -20.80
C ASP A 545 -12.79 25.55 -21.59
N SER A 546 -12.56 24.98 -22.79
CA SER A 546 -13.61 24.33 -23.59
C SER A 546 -13.82 22.84 -23.26
N GLN A 547 -12.87 22.19 -22.58
CA GLN A 547 -12.93 20.76 -22.27
C GLN A 547 -12.06 20.39 -21.05
N PRO A 548 -12.36 19.28 -20.36
CA PRO A 548 -11.49 18.79 -19.30
C PRO A 548 -10.10 18.38 -19.81
N CYS A 549 -9.07 18.70 -19.03
CA CYS A 549 -7.72 18.21 -19.29
C CYS A 549 -7.61 16.67 -19.19
N PRO A 550 -6.57 16.06 -19.82
CA PRO A 550 -6.29 14.63 -19.71
C PRO A 550 -6.19 14.15 -18.26
N ARG A 551 -6.94 13.10 -17.90
CA ARG A 551 -7.03 12.66 -16.50
C ARG A 551 -7.33 11.19 -16.31
N TYR A 552 -6.93 10.65 -15.15
CA TYR A 552 -7.19 9.27 -14.73
C TYR A 552 -7.57 9.23 -13.24
N ARG A 553 -8.17 8.12 -12.78
CA ARG A 553 -8.66 7.95 -11.39
C ARG A 553 -9.67 9.05 -10.97
N HIS A 554 -10.38 9.64 -11.92
CA HIS A 554 -11.50 10.55 -11.66
C HIS A 554 -12.76 9.73 -11.36
N ALA A 555 -13.78 10.35 -10.76
CA ALA A 555 -15.11 9.75 -10.68
C ALA A 555 -15.99 10.24 -11.83
N ALA A 556 -16.90 9.38 -12.28
CA ALA A 556 -17.88 9.72 -13.29
C ALA A 556 -19.22 9.02 -13.02
N CYS A 557 -20.31 9.66 -13.42
CA CYS A 557 -21.67 9.13 -13.31
C CYS A 557 -22.54 9.80 -14.39
N VAL A 558 -23.51 9.06 -14.95
CA VAL A 558 -24.51 9.64 -15.86
C VAL A 558 -25.74 10.03 -15.06
N ILE A 559 -26.15 11.30 -15.21
CA ILE A 559 -27.44 11.78 -14.71
C ILE A 559 -28.49 11.51 -15.81
N PRO A 560 -29.55 10.74 -15.52
CA PRO A 560 -30.64 10.50 -16.46
C PRO A 560 -31.50 11.75 -16.66
N GLY A 561 -32.18 11.82 -17.79
CA GLY A 561 -33.11 12.88 -18.17
C GLY A 561 -33.41 12.79 -19.67
N ASP A 562 -34.18 13.74 -20.20
CA ASP A 562 -34.42 13.84 -21.65
C ASP A 562 -33.10 14.02 -22.42
N ASP A 563 -32.21 14.84 -21.86
CA ASP A 563 -30.82 15.01 -22.30
C ASP A 563 -29.87 14.45 -21.24
N PRO A 564 -29.49 13.16 -21.29
CA PRO A 564 -28.63 12.57 -20.28
C PRO A 564 -27.24 13.22 -20.32
N VAL A 565 -26.65 13.43 -19.14
CA VAL A 565 -25.34 14.09 -19.01
C VAL A 565 -24.37 13.21 -18.24
N LEU A 566 -23.16 13.04 -18.78
CA LEU A 566 -22.04 12.45 -18.05
C LEU A 566 -21.41 13.55 -17.20
N VAL A 567 -21.39 13.39 -15.89
CA VAL A 567 -20.66 14.27 -14.97
C VAL A 567 -19.35 13.60 -14.59
N ILE A 568 -18.26 14.38 -14.53
CA ILE A 568 -16.95 13.95 -14.06
C ILE A 568 -16.44 14.88 -12.96
N HIS A 569 -15.68 14.34 -12.01
CA HIS A 569 -15.02 15.13 -10.97
C HIS A 569 -13.61 14.63 -10.67
N GLY A 570 -12.71 15.60 -10.49
CA GLY A 570 -11.36 15.38 -9.99
C GLY A 570 -10.51 14.48 -10.87
N GLY A 571 -9.73 13.60 -10.24
CA GLY A 571 -8.73 12.75 -10.88
C GLY A 571 -7.33 13.35 -10.84
N ARG A 572 -6.41 12.72 -11.59
CA ARG A 572 -5.01 13.16 -11.70
C ARG A 572 -4.65 13.48 -13.13
N ASN A 573 -3.92 14.56 -13.31
CA ASN A 573 -3.19 14.89 -14.51
C ASN A 573 -1.68 14.82 -14.21
N PRO A 574 -0.86 14.18 -15.07
CA PRO A 574 0.57 14.04 -14.80
C PRO A 574 1.36 15.34 -14.63
N ARG A 575 0.86 16.46 -15.20
CA ARG A 575 1.51 17.78 -15.14
C ARG A 575 0.85 18.70 -14.11
N GLN A 576 -0.48 18.69 -14.02
CA GLN A 576 -1.25 19.60 -13.16
C GLN A 576 -1.50 19.03 -11.75
N GLY A 577 -1.18 17.75 -11.50
CA GLY A 577 -1.38 17.11 -10.20
C GLY A 577 -2.81 16.62 -9.99
N VAL A 578 -3.34 16.82 -8.79
CA VAL A 578 -4.71 16.41 -8.44
C VAL A 578 -5.69 17.50 -8.81
N LEU A 579 -6.78 17.10 -9.44
CA LEU A 579 -7.80 17.99 -9.98
C LEU A 579 -9.01 18.07 -9.03
N GLY A 580 -9.71 19.20 -9.02
CA GLY A 580 -10.94 19.43 -8.26
C GLY A 580 -12.03 20.14 -9.06
N ASP A 581 -11.85 20.21 -10.38
CA ASP A 581 -12.86 20.71 -11.29
C ASP A 581 -13.94 19.64 -11.54
N MET A 582 -15.13 20.13 -11.91
CA MET A 582 -16.27 19.30 -12.28
C MET A 582 -16.77 19.72 -13.65
N TRP A 583 -17.00 18.75 -14.53
CA TRP A 583 -17.46 18.98 -15.89
C TRP A 583 -18.66 18.11 -16.20
N ARG A 584 -19.52 18.57 -17.09
CA ARG A 584 -20.58 17.77 -17.69
C ARG A 584 -20.40 17.66 -19.20
N TRP A 585 -20.61 16.46 -19.72
CA TRP A 585 -20.73 16.18 -21.14
C TRP A 585 -22.19 15.87 -21.46
N ASN A 586 -22.79 16.68 -22.33
CA ASN A 586 -24.15 16.44 -22.79
C ASN A 586 -24.14 15.38 -23.90
N LEU A 587 -24.82 14.25 -23.67
CA LEU A 587 -24.84 13.12 -24.61
C LEU A 587 -25.73 13.37 -25.85
N ALA A 588 -26.59 14.39 -25.83
CA ALA A 588 -27.37 14.81 -26.99
C ALA A 588 -26.57 15.78 -27.88
N THR A 589 -25.95 16.80 -27.29
CA THR A 589 -25.22 17.84 -28.03
C THR A 589 -23.75 17.50 -28.28
N MET A 590 -23.20 16.52 -27.56
CA MET A 590 -21.78 16.14 -27.59
C MET A 590 -20.85 17.32 -27.30
N GLN A 591 -21.14 18.06 -26.22
CA GLN A 591 -20.37 19.22 -25.79
C GLN A 591 -20.04 19.14 -24.29
N TRP A 592 -18.85 19.64 -23.94
CA TRP A 592 -18.41 19.83 -22.56
C TRP A 592 -18.88 21.18 -22.02
N GLU A 593 -19.15 21.21 -20.72
CA GLU A 593 -19.39 22.43 -19.97
C GLU A 593 -18.76 22.31 -18.59
N LEU A 594 -18.03 23.35 -18.18
CA LEU A 594 -17.48 23.45 -16.83
C LEU A 594 -18.59 23.78 -15.84
N ILE A 595 -18.72 23.00 -14.78
CA ILE A 595 -19.69 23.23 -13.73
C ILE A 595 -19.08 24.16 -12.68
N SER A 596 -19.72 25.30 -12.46
CA SER A 596 -19.40 26.21 -11.36
C SER A 596 -20.02 25.72 -10.06
N LEU A 597 -19.25 24.96 -9.27
CA LEU A 597 -19.65 24.52 -7.94
C LEU A 597 -19.56 25.67 -6.92
N ALA A 598 -20.58 25.80 -6.08
CA ALA A 598 -20.59 26.75 -4.96
C ALA A 598 -20.80 26.04 -3.61
N PRO A 599 -20.03 26.35 -2.56
CA PRO A 599 -20.30 25.81 -1.23
C PRO A 599 -21.66 26.30 -0.73
N GLN A 600 -22.45 25.38 -0.17
CA GLN A 600 -23.69 25.73 0.51
C GLN A 600 -23.38 26.74 1.62
N ASP A 601 -24.13 27.85 1.61
CA ASP A 601 -24.01 28.98 2.54
C ASP A 601 -22.64 29.68 2.54
N GLY A 602 -21.82 29.49 1.50
CA GLY A 602 -20.49 30.09 1.42
C GLY A 602 -19.43 29.48 2.35
N CYS A 603 -19.78 28.42 3.10
CA CYS A 603 -18.89 27.85 4.12
C CYS A 603 -17.66 27.17 3.47
N PRO A 604 -16.41 27.55 3.82
CA PRO A 604 -15.21 26.97 3.22
C PRO A 604 -15.09 25.44 3.42
N ARG A 605 -15.66 24.88 4.48
CA ARG A 605 -15.67 23.43 4.73
C ARG A 605 -16.51 22.66 3.71
N ASN A 606 -17.49 23.32 3.10
CA ASN A 606 -18.37 22.74 2.08
C ASN A 606 -17.72 22.71 0.69
N VAL A 607 -16.54 23.31 0.51
CA VAL A 607 -15.79 23.23 -0.74
C VAL A 607 -15.37 21.78 -0.98
N LEU A 608 -15.74 21.26 -2.16
CA LEU A 608 -15.33 19.94 -2.60
C LEU A 608 -13.82 19.99 -2.93
N PRO A 609 -12.98 19.20 -2.25
CA PRO A 609 -11.54 19.24 -2.45
C PRO A 609 -11.13 18.57 -3.76
N ALA A 610 -9.98 18.97 -4.28
CA ALA A 610 -9.30 18.24 -5.34
C ALA A 610 -8.96 16.83 -4.87
N CYS A 611 -9.44 15.81 -5.58
CA CYS A 611 -9.23 14.42 -5.17
C CYS A 611 -9.31 13.42 -6.33
N TYR A 612 -8.81 12.22 -6.09
CA TYR A 612 -8.82 11.11 -7.05
C TYR A 612 -9.06 9.77 -6.33
N SER A 613 -9.37 8.72 -7.10
CA SER A 613 -9.74 7.40 -6.58
C SER A 613 -10.95 7.45 -5.61
N HIS A 614 -11.82 8.44 -5.78
CA HIS A 614 -13.12 8.57 -5.11
C HIS A 614 -14.23 8.01 -6.00
N THR A 615 -15.44 7.89 -5.46
CA THR A 615 -16.63 7.47 -6.20
C THR A 615 -17.67 8.57 -6.27
N MET A 616 -18.56 8.49 -7.27
CA MET A 616 -19.66 9.42 -7.48
C MET A 616 -20.94 8.66 -7.81
N ASN A 617 -22.02 8.95 -7.08
CA ASN A 617 -23.30 8.26 -7.19
C ASN A 617 -24.45 9.27 -7.31
N PHE A 618 -25.35 9.06 -8.25
CA PHE A 618 -26.54 9.91 -8.43
C PHE A 618 -27.75 9.29 -7.73
N GLU A 619 -28.34 10.02 -6.78
CA GLU A 619 -29.56 9.64 -6.08
C GLU A 619 -30.76 10.36 -6.73
N PRO A 620 -31.66 9.63 -7.41
CA PRO A 620 -32.66 10.22 -8.28
C PRO A 620 -33.82 10.88 -7.53
N LYS A 621 -34.14 10.45 -6.30
CA LYS A 621 -35.29 10.99 -5.54
C LYS A 621 -35.04 12.45 -5.11
N THR A 622 -33.83 12.77 -4.68
CA THR A 622 -33.45 14.13 -4.26
C THR A 622 -32.64 14.89 -5.31
N LEU A 623 -32.29 14.24 -6.44
CA LEU A 623 -31.47 14.79 -7.51
C LEU A 623 -30.11 15.27 -6.97
N THR A 624 -29.45 14.36 -6.25
CA THR A 624 -28.22 14.65 -5.52
C THR A 624 -27.09 13.76 -6.02
N LEU A 625 -25.91 14.34 -6.29
CA LEU A 625 -24.68 13.59 -6.46
C LEU A 625 -23.98 13.43 -5.11
N TRP A 626 -23.51 12.22 -4.83
CA TRP A 626 -22.78 11.84 -3.64
C TRP A 626 -21.33 11.55 -4.02
N ILE A 627 -20.38 12.25 -3.38
CA ILE A 627 -18.94 12.02 -3.52
C ILE A 627 -18.42 11.37 -2.25
N ILE A 628 -17.82 10.20 -2.39
CA ILE A 628 -17.37 9.38 -1.26
C ILE A 628 -15.88 9.07 -1.39
N GLY A 629 -15.13 9.36 -0.34
CA GLY A 629 -13.72 9.03 -0.18
C GLY A 629 -12.78 9.69 -1.19
N GLY A 630 -11.66 9.02 -1.46
CA GLY A 630 -10.59 9.48 -2.36
C GLY A 630 -9.32 9.91 -1.64
N LEU A 631 -8.33 10.33 -2.43
CA LEU A 631 -7.03 10.82 -1.98
C LEU A 631 -6.82 12.28 -2.37
N THR A 632 -6.19 13.06 -1.49
CA THR A 632 -5.66 14.40 -1.78
C THR A 632 -4.33 14.31 -2.55
N GLY A 633 -3.80 15.46 -2.99
CA GLY A 633 -2.49 15.56 -3.66
C GLY A 633 -1.30 14.98 -2.89
N LEU A 634 -1.41 14.84 -1.57
CA LEU A 634 -0.36 14.31 -0.70
C LEU A 634 -0.60 12.85 -0.31
N GLY A 635 -1.61 12.20 -0.88
CA GLY A 635 -1.99 10.82 -0.56
C GLY A 635 -2.72 10.70 0.78
N GLU A 636 -3.35 11.77 1.27
CA GLU A 636 -4.19 11.71 2.46
C GLU A 636 -5.59 11.27 2.04
N THR A 637 -6.18 10.34 2.79
CA THR A 637 -7.52 9.86 2.49
C THR A 637 -8.58 10.85 2.95
N LEU A 638 -9.54 11.14 2.08
CA LEU A 638 -10.69 11.97 2.38
C LEU A 638 -11.68 11.19 3.25
N ALA A 639 -11.89 11.66 4.48
CA ALA A 639 -12.83 11.05 5.41
C ALA A 639 -14.28 11.54 5.27
N SER A 640 -14.50 12.64 4.55
CA SER A 640 -15.81 13.29 4.47
C SER A 640 -16.60 12.84 3.24
N VAL A 641 -17.91 12.75 3.42
CA VAL A 641 -18.86 12.58 2.32
C VAL A 641 -19.35 13.94 1.89
N TYR A 642 -19.46 14.17 0.58
CA TYR A 642 -20.03 15.40 0.04
C TYR A 642 -21.28 15.08 -0.74
N LYS A 643 -22.29 15.93 -0.59
CA LYS A 643 -23.47 15.91 -1.44
C LYS A 643 -23.55 17.17 -2.29
N ILE A 644 -24.04 17.03 -3.51
CA ILE A 644 -24.12 18.12 -4.50
C ILE A 644 -25.54 18.13 -5.06
N CYS A 645 -26.24 19.24 -4.90
CA CYS A 645 -27.56 19.40 -5.50
C CYS A 645 -27.40 19.69 -7.00
N THR A 646 -27.93 18.85 -7.89
CA THR A 646 -27.73 19.02 -9.33
C THR A 646 -28.57 20.14 -9.94
N ARG A 647 -29.56 20.66 -9.20
CA ARG A 647 -30.36 21.82 -9.61
C ARG A 647 -29.62 23.14 -9.44
N THR A 648 -28.88 23.27 -8.34
CA THR A 648 -28.20 24.51 -7.93
C THR A 648 -26.68 24.42 -8.04
N TRP A 649 -26.13 23.23 -8.27
CA TRP A 649 -24.70 22.93 -8.24
C TRP A 649 -24.02 23.40 -6.94
N THR A 650 -24.75 23.28 -5.83
CA THR A 650 -24.24 23.61 -4.50
C THR A 650 -23.73 22.38 -3.77
N THR A 651 -22.57 22.50 -3.13
CA THR A 651 -21.90 21.42 -2.40
C THR A 651 -22.15 21.54 -0.90
N LYS A 652 -22.37 20.42 -0.21
CA LYS A 652 -22.40 20.36 1.24
C LYS A 652 -21.52 19.22 1.72
N ARG A 653 -20.63 19.52 2.66
CA ARG A 653 -19.88 18.49 3.37
C ARG A 653 -20.75 17.91 4.47
N LEU A 654 -20.75 16.58 4.57
CA LEU A 654 -21.31 15.85 5.69
C LEU A 654 -20.13 15.36 6.51
N ASP A 655 -19.89 16.04 7.63
CA ASP A 655 -19.07 15.50 8.69
C ASP A 655 -19.93 14.47 9.42
N PRO A 656 -19.55 13.18 9.44
CA PRO A 656 -20.29 12.22 10.22
C PRO A 656 -20.08 12.60 11.70
N CYS A 657 -21.18 12.92 12.38
CA CYS A 657 -21.29 13.33 13.79
C CYS A 657 -20.46 14.55 14.25
N LEU A 658 -20.98 15.75 13.98
CA LEU A 658 -21.14 16.72 15.06
C LEU A 658 -22.64 16.90 15.29
N SER A 659 -23.15 16.39 16.41
CA SER A 659 -24.42 16.90 16.92
C SER A 659 -24.26 18.40 17.21
N PRO A 660 -25.31 19.23 17.13
CA PRO A 660 -25.19 20.68 17.25
C PRO A 660 -24.74 21.23 18.63
N ASP A 661 -24.43 20.39 19.61
CA ASP A 661 -24.45 20.74 21.04
C ASP A 661 -23.08 20.68 21.75
N VAL A 662 -22.00 21.13 21.11
CA VAL A 662 -20.70 21.29 21.81
C VAL A 662 -20.11 22.68 21.57
N THR A 663 -20.59 23.64 22.35
CA THR A 663 -19.94 24.93 22.59
C THR A 663 -19.02 24.79 23.81
N SER A 664 -17.78 24.34 23.65
CA SER A 664 -16.78 24.49 24.71
C SER A 664 -15.35 24.52 24.15
N PRO A 665 -14.61 25.64 24.31
CA PRO A 665 -13.18 25.68 24.06
C PRO A 665 -12.47 25.28 25.36
N LEU A 666 -11.88 24.08 25.40
CA LEU A 666 -10.77 23.62 26.27
C LEU A 666 -10.89 22.12 26.55
N ARG A 667 -10.34 21.27 25.66
CA ARG A 667 -9.76 19.96 26.03
C ARG A 667 -8.61 19.60 25.07
N PRO A 668 -7.37 19.44 25.54
CA PRO A 668 -6.33 18.73 24.81
C PRO A 668 -6.50 17.22 24.99
N SER A 669 -6.29 16.46 23.91
CA SER A 669 -6.07 15.01 23.84
C SER A 669 -7.12 14.07 24.47
N LEU A 670 -8.06 13.60 23.65
CA LEU A 670 -8.65 12.24 23.65
C LEU A 670 -8.99 11.90 22.18
N PRO A 671 -8.86 10.63 21.73
CA PRO A 671 -8.88 10.27 20.33
C PRO A 671 -10.24 10.59 19.71
N ILE A 672 -10.17 11.02 18.46
CA ILE A 672 -11.28 11.27 17.56
C ILE A 672 -12.22 10.04 17.65
N SER A 673 -13.52 10.26 17.85
CA SER A 673 -14.51 9.18 18.03
C SER A 673 -14.34 8.07 16.98
N ASP A 674 -13.98 6.87 17.45
CA ASP A 674 -13.47 5.72 16.69
C ASP A 674 -14.43 5.09 15.65
N GLU A 675 -15.68 5.56 15.53
CA GLU A 675 -16.68 4.95 14.65
C GLU A 675 -16.72 5.52 13.23
N ILE A 676 -16.04 6.64 12.95
CA ILE A 676 -16.35 7.48 11.77
C ILE A 676 -15.25 7.55 10.72
N HIS A 677 -14.05 7.07 11.04
CA HIS A 677 -12.91 7.07 10.11
C HIS A 677 -13.05 6.10 8.92
N TRP A 678 -14.16 5.36 8.82
CA TRP A 678 -14.22 4.21 7.93
C TRP A 678 -14.86 4.46 6.57
N LEU A 679 -15.53 5.59 6.36
CA LEU A 679 -15.82 6.06 4.99
C LEU A 679 -14.58 6.72 4.35
N ALA A 680 -13.51 6.94 5.14
CA ALA A 680 -12.22 7.39 4.65
C ALA A 680 -11.52 6.28 3.88
N ARG A 681 -11.89 6.12 2.60
CA ARG A 681 -11.33 5.10 1.73
C ARG A 681 -11.04 5.64 0.35
N TYR A 682 -10.11 5.02 -0.34
CA TYR A 682 -9.85 5.28 -1.75
C TYR A 682 -9.70 3.98 -2.53
N GLY A 683 -9.94 4.05 -3.84
CA GLY A 683 -9.90 2.88 -4.72
C GLY A 683 -11.05 1.89 -4.48
N HIS A 684 -12.00 2.24 -3.61
CA HIS A 684 -13.24 1.51 -3.38
C HIS A 684 -14.19 1.68 -4.56
N LYS A 685 -15.25 0.86 -4.59
CA LYS A 685 -16.36 0.99 -5.52
C LYS A 685 -17.63 1.31 -4.77
N ALA A 686 -18.47 2.18 -5.32
CA ALA A 686 -19.73 2.57 -4.69
C ALA A 686 -20.85 2.60 -5.72
N TYR A 687 -21.97 1.96 -5.39
CA TYR A 687 -23.11 1.80 -6.27
C TYR A 687 -24.41 1.94 -5.49
N ASN A 688 -25.36 2.68 -6.03
CA ASN A 688 -26.73 2.68 -5.52
C ASN A 688 -27.30 1.25 -5.58
N LEU A 689 -28.09 0.84 -4.60
CA LEU A 689 -28.80 -0.44 -4.66
C LEU A 689 -29.84 -0.37 -5.80
N PRO A 690 -29.96 -1.43 -6.64
CA PRO A 690 -30.91 -1.42 -7.76
C PRO A 690 -32.37 -1.26 -7.34
N TRP A 691 -32.75 -1.77 -6.17
CA TRP A 691 -34.11 -1.73 -5.64
C TRP A 691 -34.37 -0.54 -4.70
N ASP A 692 -33.33 0.07 -4.13
CA ASP A 692 -33.47 1.32 -3.37
C ASP A 692 -32.29 2.26 -3.65
N PRO A 693 -32.45 3.18 -4.62
CA PRO A 693 -31.39 4.10 -4.99
C PRO A 693 -30.94 5.06 -3.87
N SER A 694 -31.68 5.16 -2.77
CA SER A 694 -31.28 5.97 -1.61
C SER A 694 -30.19 5.31 -0.75
N LEU A 695 -29.93 4.02 -0.97
CA LEU A 695 -28.89 3.26 -0.29
C LEU A 695 -27.71 3.04 -1.24
N ILE A 696 -26.50 3.35 -0.78
CA ILE A 696 -25.26 3.25 -1.54
C ILE A 696 -24.38 2.17 -0.92
N LEU A 697 -24.18 1.08 -1.65
CA LEU A 697 -23.23 0.03 -1.28
C LEU A 697 -21.81 0.47 -1.63
N ILE A 698 -20.93 0.46 -0.65
CA ILE A 698 -19.50 0.71 -0.76
C ILE A 698 -18.75 -0.60 -0.54
N VAL A 699 -17.89 -0.96 -1.49
CA VAL A 699 -17.14 -2.22 -1.50
C VAL A 699 -15.65 -1.94 -1.60
N GLY A 700 -14.87 -2.53 -0.68
CA GLY A 700 -13.41 -2.60 -0.76
C GLY A 700 -12.70 -1.25 -0.63
N GLY A 701 -11.57 -1.13 -1.33
CA GLY A 701 -10.65 0.01 -1.23
C GLY A 701 -9.61 -0.15 -0.12
N ILE A 702 -8.88 0.94 0.13
CA ILE A 702 -7.87 1.04 1.19
C ILE A 702 -8.30 2.15 2.16
N THR A 703 -8.09 1.92 3.46
CA THR A 703 -8.39 2.89 4.52
C THR A 703 -7.09 3.47 5.09
N SER A 704 -7.14 4.72 5.56
CA SER A 704 -6.00 5.35 6.24
C SER A 704 -6.00 5.15 7.76
N THR A 705 -6.88 4.31 8.29
CA THR A 705 -6.92 3.98 9.73
C THR A 705 -5.79 3.05 10.14
N ALA A 706 -5.61 2.85 11.45
CA ALA A 706 -4.60 1.95 12.03
C ALA A 706 -4.64 0.55 11.41
N ASP A 707 -5.84 0.07 11.06
CA ASP A 707 -6.07 -1.13 10.24
C ASP A 707 -6.10 -0.72 8.75
N THR A 708 -4.94 -0.37 8.18
CA THR A 708 -4.83 0.13 6.79
C THR A 708 -5.46 -0.81 5.75
N LEU A 709 -5.51 -2.12 6.06
CA LEU A 709 -6.17 -3.12 5.24
C LEU A 709 -7.52 -3.52 5.83
N LEU A 710 -8.52 -3.53 4.96
CA LEU A 710 -9.88 -3.92 5.31
C LEU A 710 -9.96 -5.41 5.62
N ARG A 711 -10.60 -5.73 6.74
CA ARG A 711 -11.07 -7.08 7.06
C ARG A 711 -12.36 -7.35 6.28
N TRP A 712 -12.68 -8.63 6.09
CA TRP A 712 -13.92 -9.04 5.41
C TRP A 712 -15.17 -8.36 5.99
N SER A 713 -15.29 -8.30 7.32
CA SER A 713 -16.39 -7.64 8.04
C SER A 713 -16.48 -6.12 7.79
N THR A 714 -15.40 -5.50 7.34
CA THR A 714 -15.32 -4.06 7.06
C THR A 714 -15.23 -3.74 5.57
N THR A 715 -15.15 -4.75 4.70
CA THR A 715 -15.08 -4.59 3.24
C THR A 715 -16.40 -4.07 2.65
N TRP A 716 -17.51 -4.38 3.31
CA TRP A 716 -18.86 -4.10 2.84
C TRP A 716 -19.52 -3.06 3.75
N THR A 717 -19.86 -1.90 3.18
CA THR A 717 -20.49 -0.80 3.92
C THR A 717 -21.71 -0.32 3.17
N LEU A 718 -22.81 -0.10 3.87
CA LEU A 718 -24.02 0.49 3.31
C LEU A 718 -24.21 1.89 3.87
N PHE A 719 -24.34 2.88 2.99
CA PHE A 719 -24.60 4.27 3.35
C PHE A 719 -26.02 4.65 2.94
N ASP A 720 -26.82 5.16 3.88
CA ASP A 720 -28.14 5.70 3.64
C ASP A 720 -28.05 7.21 3.38
N SER A 721 -28.32 7.60 2.14
CA SER A 721 -28.29 9.00 1.71
C SER A 721 -29.39 9.88 2.32
N THR A 722 -30.49 9.27 2.77
CA THR A 722 -31.63 9.99 3.36
C THR A 722 -31.32 10.36 4.80
N SER A 723 -30.93 9.37 5.62
CA SER A 723 -30.58 9.59 7.03
C SER A 723 -29.15 10.09 7.22
N CYS A 724 -28.30 10.02 6.20
CA CYS A 724 -26.87 10.28 6.27
C CYS A 724 -26.15 9.39 7.30
N THR A 725 -26.61 8.15 7.46
CA THR A 725 -26.02 7.15 8.35
C THR A 725 -25.41 6.00 7.54
N PHE A 726 -24.59 5.17 8.17
CA PHE A 726 -24.04 3.98 7.54
C PHE A 726 -23.99 2.80 8.50
N CYS A 727 -23.89 1.60 7.94
CA CYS A 727 -23.56 0.39 8.69
C CYS A 727 -22.59 -0.48 7.90
N TYR A 728 -21.87 -1.36 8.59
CA TYR A 728 -21.18 -2.46 7.93
C TYR A 728 -22.14 -3.60 7.67
N LEU A 729 -21.91 -4.31 6.57
CA LEU A 729 -22.72 -5.45 6.19
C LEU A 729 -21.98 -6.74 6.51
N GLU A 730 -22.70 -7.68 7.11
CA GLU A 730 -22.25 -9.05 7.27
C GLU A 730 -22.57 -9.85 6.01
N VAL A 731 -21.60 -9.92 5.10
CA VAL A 731 -21.70 -10.73 3.90
C VAL A 731 -21.17 -12.13 4.18
N PRO A 732 -21.88 -13.21 3.79
CA PRO A 732 -21.46 -14.59 4.03
C PRO A 732 -19.99 -14.80 3.68
N HIS A 733 -19.24 -15.38 4.61
CA HIS A 733 -17.81 -15.61 4.46
C HIS A 733 -17.58 -16.91 3.70
N LYS A 734 -17.00 -16.82 2.49
CA LYS A 734 -16.44 -17.99 1.81
C LYS A 734 -14.93 -17.95 2.03
N GLU A 735 -14.40 -18.85 2.86
CA GLU A 735 -12.99 -18.83 3.32
C GLU A 735 -11.99 -18.67 2.17
N THR A 736 -12.24 -19.35 1.07
CA THR A 736 -11.43 -19.26 -0.16
C THR A 736 -11.43 -17.87 -0.78
N MET A 737 -12.54 -17.12 -0.74
CA MET A 737 -12.61 -15.76 -1.28
C MET A 737 -11.89 -14.75 -0.40
N ALA A 738 -12.10 -14.81 0.93
CA ALA A 738 -11.46 -13.87 1.86
C ALA A 738 -9.93 -13.98 1.85
N MET A 739 -9.40 -15.19 1.61
CA MET A 739 -7.96 -15.44 1.52
C MET A 739 -7.36 -15.08 0.14
N GLN A 740 -8.18 -14.96 -0.91
CA GLN A 740 -7.71 -14.86 -2.31
C GLN A 740 -8.03 -13.55 -3.03
N TRP A 741 -8.91 -12.70 -2.49
CA TRP A 741 -9.38 -11.50 -3.19
C TRP A 741 -8.74 -10.20 -2.67
N LEU A 742 -8.01 -9.49 -3.54
CA LEU A 742 -7.52 -8.14 -3.31
C LEU A 742 -8.52 -7.11 -3.83
N CYS A 743 -9.04 -6.27 -2.95
CA CYS A 743 -9.95 -5.19 -3.32
C CYS A 743 -9.22 -3.96 -3.92
N THR A 744 -8.28 -4.19 -4.85
CA THR A 744 -7.48 -3.16 -5.52
C THR A 744 -7.63 -3.23 -7.03
N GLY A 745 -8.07 -2.12 -7.63
CA GLY A 745 -8.27 -2.02 -9.08
C GLY A 745 -9.27 -3.03 -9.66
N PHE A 746 -10.12 -3.60 -8.81
CA PHE A 746 -11.26 -4.43 -9.19
C PHE A 746 -12.45 -3.54 -9.61
N ASP A 747 -13.52 -4.15 -10.09
CA ASP A 747 -14.81 -3.51 -10.20
C ASP A 747 -15.94 -4.38 -9.63
N ALA A 748 -17.10 -3.79 -9.38
CA ALA A 748 -18.31 -4.51 -8.98
C ALA A 748 -19.49 -4.07 -9.86
N VAL A 749 -20.34 -5.01 -10.27
CA VAL A 749 -21.41 -4.75 -11.23
C VAL A 749 -22.70 -5.45 -10.79
N TRP A 750 -23.79 -4.69 -10.73
CA TRP A 750 -25.13 -5.22 -10.54
C TRP A 750 -25.69 -5.81 -11.83
N LEU A 751 -26.27 -7.00 -11.74
CA LEU A 751 -26.97 -7.70 -12.81
C LEU A 751 -28.34 -8.19 -12.31
N ASN A 752 -29.28 -8.41 -13.22
CA ASN A 752 -30.62 -8.92 -12.88
C ASN A 752 -31.07 -10.03 -13.85
N PRO A 753 -30.34 -11.15 -13.92
CA PRO A 753 -30.50 -12.09 -15.03
C PRO A 753 -31.88 -12.75 -15.14
N GLN A 754 -32.64 -12.79 -14.04
CA GLN A 754 -33.99 -13.37 -13.99
C GLN A 754 -35.09 -12.32 -13.89
N GLY A 755 -34.77 -11.02 -13.96
CA GLY A 755 -35.73 -9.92 -13.84
C GLY A 755 -36.23 -9.64 -12.42
N ASN A 756 -36.23 -10.65 -11.54
CA ASN A 756 -36.67 -10.57 -10.14
C ASN A 756 -35.58 -10.92 -9.11
N GLN A 757 -34.36 -11.22 -9.56
CA GLN A 757 -33.25 -11.64 -8.73
C GLN A 757 -31.98 -10.89 -9.14
N PHE A 758 -31.46 -10.09 -8.22
CA PHE A 758 -30.23 -9.35 -8.41
C PHE A 758 -29.00 -10.17 -8.03
N GLU A 759 -27.93 -9.98 -8.79
CA GLU A 759 -26.60 -10.53 -8.52
C GLU A 759 -25.58 -9.39 -8.52
N LEU A 760 -24.65 -9.39 -7.56
CA LEU A 760 -23.48 -8.51 -7.55
C LEU A 760 -22.24 -9.30 -7.96
N ALA A 761 -21.71 -9.01 -9.15
CA ALA A 761 -20.50 -9.64 -9.66
C ALA A 761 -19.26 -8.81 -9.31
N LEU A 762 -18.20 -9.44 -8.81
CA LEU A 762 -16.88 -8.79 -8.66
C LEU A 762 -15.99 -9.17 -9.84
N VAL A 763 -15.33 -8.18 -10.42
CA VAL A 763 -14.59 -8.31 -11.68
C VAL A 763 -13.14 -7.92 -11.47
N GLY A 764 -12.24 -8.88 -11.75
CA GLY A 764 -10.79 -8.70 -11.70
C GLY A 764 -10.27 -8.08 -10.40
N GLY A 765 -9.18 -7.31 -10.51
CA GLY A 765 -8.42 -6.79 -9.39
C GLY A 765 -7.11 -7.54 -9.16
N GLY A 766 -6.21 -6.93 -8.40
CA GLY A 766 -4.86 -7.44 -8.20
C GLY A 766 -3.83 -6.35 -7.89
N ALA A 767 -2.57 -6.76 -7.81
CA ALA A 767 -1.44 -5.90 -7.52
C ALA A 767 -0.12 -6.54 -8.00
N THR A 768 0.95 -5.75 -8.14
CA THR A 768 2.31 -6.28 -8.41
C THR A 768 3.00 -6.85 -7.17
N CYS A 769 2.46 -6.57 -5.97
CA CYS A 769 2.93 -7.06 -4.68
C CYS A 769 4.42 -6.78 -4.44
N LEU A 770 4.86 -5.53 -4.59
CA LEU A 770 6.27 -5.10 -4.40
C LEU A 770 7.27 -5.91 -5.27
N SER A 771 6.82 -6.35 -6.45
CA SER A 771 7.58 -7.25 -7.34
C SER A 771 7.90 -8.65 -6.77
N PHE A 772 7.25 -9.09 -5.68
CA PHE A 772 7.31 -10.48 -5.23
C PHE A 772 6.67 -11.44 -6.26
N GLY A 773 5.71 -10.91 -7.02
CA GLY A 773 5.05 -11.57 -8.12
C GLY A 773 3.64 -11.01 -8.26
N SER A 774 3.24 -10.64 -9.47
CA SER A 774 1.90 -10.10 -9.70
C SER A 774 0.82 -11.11 -9.31
N VAL A 775 -0.16 -10.62 -8.55
CA VAL A 775 -1.33 -11.38 -8.13
C VAL A 775 -2.54 -10.79 -8.84
N PHE A 776 -3.35 -11.67 -9.41
CA PHE A 776 -4.65 -11.33 -9.96
C PHE A 776 -5.70 -12.07 -9.17
N ASN A 777 -6.80 -11.40 -8.89
CA ASN A 777 -8.00 -12.05 -8.36
C ASN A 777 -8.46 -13.13 -9.34
N GLN A 778 -8.79 -14.30 -8.79
CA GLN A 778 -9.19 -15.48 -9.56
C GLN A 778 -10.69 -15.70 -9.42
N GLY A 779 -11.31 -16.18 -10.49
CA GLY A 779 -12.74 -16.46 -10.58
C GLY A 779 -13.56 -15.23 -11.02
N PHE A 780 -14.87 -15.44 -11.00
CA PHE A 780 -15.89 -14.43 -11.28
C PHE A 780 -16.96 -14.55 -10.21
N PRO A 781 -16.67 -14.11 -8.97
CA PRO A 781 -17.56 -14.35 -7.86
C PRO A 781 -18.79 -13.47 -7.94
N ARG A 782 -19.94 -14.08 -7.63
CA ARG A 782 -21.26 -13.45 -7.70
C ARG A 782 -22.00 -13.67 -6.39
N LEU A 783 -22.43 -12.58 -5.77
CA LEU A 783 -23.31 -12.61 -4.61
C LEU A 783 -24.75 -12.50 -5.10
N ILE A 784 -25.52 -13.57 -4.92
CA ILE A 784 -26.91 -13.71 -5.37
C ILE A 784 -27.83 -13.32 -4.22
N PHE A 785 -28.71 -12.36 -4.45
CA PHE A 785 -29.63 -11.87 -3.42
C PHE A 785 -30.95 -12.64 -3.43
N PRO A 786 -31.65 -12.73 -2.29
CA PRO A 786 -33.02 -13.22 -2.25
C PRO A 786 -33.91 -12.43 -3.22
N THR A 787 -34.87 -13.11 -3.85
CA THR A 787 -35.82 -12.47 -4.76
C THR A 787 -36.50 -11.30 -4.07
N CYS A 788 -36.56 -10.16 -4.76
CA CYS A 788 -37.35 -9.04 -4.26
C CYS A 788 -38.82 -9.44 -4.39
N ALA A 789 -39.61 -9.29 -3.30
CA ALA A 789 -41.05 -9.42 -3.41
C ALA A 789 -41.55 -8.38 -4.44
N PRO A 790 -42.46 -8.76 -5.35
CA PRO A 790 -42.94 -7.89 -6.42
C PRO A 790 -43.62 -6.61 -5.91
#